data_AF-A0A7G2EIM8-F1
#
_entry.id   AF-A0A7G2EIM8-F1
#
_cell.length_a   1.000
_cell.length_b   1.000
_cell.length_c   1.000
_cell.angle_alpha   90.00
_cell.angle_beta   90.00
_cell.angle_gamma   90.00
#
_symmetry.space_group_name_H-M   'P 1'
#
loop_
_entity.id
_entity.type
_entity.pdbx_description
1 polymer ?
#
loop_
_entity_poly.entity_id
_entity_poly.type
_entity_poly.pdbx_seq_one_letter_code
_entity_poly.pdbx_strand_id
1 'polypeptide(L)'
;MSYGYDDESKRKRRYIVITISSVLLISMVVAVTVGVSLNKHDGDSKGKAEVNASVKAVKDVCAPTDYRKTCEDTLIKNGKNTTDPMQLVKTAFNVTMKQITDAAKKSQTIMELQKDPRTRMALDQCKELMDYALDELSNSFEELGKFEFHLLDEALINLRIWLSAAISHEETCLEGFQGTQGNAGETMKKALKTAIELTHNGLAIISEMSNFVGQMQIPGLNSRRLLAEGFPSWVDQRGRKLLQAAAAYSDVKPDIVVAQDGSGQYKTINEALQFVPKKRNTTFVVHIKAGLYKEYVQVNKTMSHLVFIGDGPDKTIISGNKNYKDGITTYRTATVAIVGNYFIAKNIGFENTAGAIKHQAVAVRVQSDESIFFNCRFDGYQDTLYTHSHRQFFRDCTISGTIDFLFGDAAAVFQNCTLLVRKPLPNQACPITAHGRKDPRESTGFVFQGCTIAGEPDYLAVKETSKAYLGRPWKEYSRTIIMNTFIPDFVQPQGWQPWLGDFGLKTLFYSEVQNTGPGSALANRVTWAGIKTLSEEDILKFTPAQYIQGDDWIPGKGVPYTTGLLAGNPAAATTTPSVSAAAPGIDHRMVSVNGITMHIAEKGPKEGPVVLLLHGFPDLWYTWRHQISGLSSLGYRAVAPDLRGYGDSDSPESFSEYTCLNVVGDLVALLDSVAGNQEKVFLVGHDWGAIIGWFLCLFRPEKINGFVCLSVPYRSRNPKVKPVQGFKAVFGDDYYICRFQEPGKIEGEIASADPRIFLRNLFTGRTLGPPILPKDNPFGEKPNPNSENIELPEWFSKKDLDFYVSKFEKAGFTGGLNYYRAMDLNWELTAPWTGAKIQVPVKFMTGDFDMVYTTPGMKEYIHGGGFAADVPTLQEIVVIEDAGHFVNQEKPQEVTAHINDFFTKLRDNNKSF
;
A
#
# COMPACT_ATOMS: atom_id res chain seq x y z
N MET A 1 1.19 60.82 -0.26
CA MET A 1 2.52 60.30 0.08
C MET A 1 2.38 58.85 0.51
N SER A 2 2.71 57.92 -0.37
CA SER A 2 2.84 56.49 -0.04
C SER A 2 3.93 55.91 -0.92
N TYR A 3 5.17 56.17 -0.51
CA TYR A 3 6.39 55.57 -1.04
C TYR A 3 7.28 55.36 0.18
N GLY A 4 7.53 54.12 0.57
CA GLY A 4 8.49 53.85 1.64
C GLY A 4 8.52 52.43 2.22
N TYR A 5 7.42 51.69 2.22
CA TYR A 5 7.37 50.43 2.98
C TYR A 5 7.70 49.15 2.17
N ASP A 6 7.60 49.19 0.84
CA ASP A 6 7.70 47.98 -0.01
C ASP A 6 9.09 47.74 -0.61
N ASP A 7 9.96 48.75 -0.61
CA ASP A 7 11.32 48.68 -1.20
C ASP A 7 12.36 48.20 -0.18
N GLU A 8 12.16 48.50 1.11
CA GLU A 8 13.08 48.09 2.18
C GLU A 8 13.01 46.58 2.47
N SER A 9 11.83 45.95 2.32
CA SER A 9 11.64 44.50 2.53
C SER A 9 12.26 43.69 1.39
N LYS A 10 12.11 44.14 0.14
CA LYS A 10 12.73 43.54 -1.06
C LYS A 10 14.25 43.70 -1.03
N ARG A 11 14.74 44.84 -0.55
CA ARG A 11 16.17 45.11 -0.38
C ARG A 11 16.78 44.28 0.76
N LYS A 12 16.08 44.13 1.90
CA LYS A 12 16.48 43.21 3.00
C LYS A 12 16.47 41.74 2.55
N ARG A 13 15.48 41.29 1.77
CA ARG A 13 15.46 39.95 1.17
C ARG A 13 16.62 39.73 0.19
N ARG A 14 16.93 40.70 -0.66
CA ARG A 14 18.10 40.63 -1.57
C ARG A 14 19.42 40.60 -0.80
N TYR A 15 19.57 41.39 0.26
CA TYR A 15 20.77 41.34 1.09
C TYR A 15 20.88 40.01 1.85
N ILE A 16 19.79 39.47 2.41
CA ILE A 16 19.80 38.15 3.07
C ILE A 16 20.15 37.04 2.06
N VAL A 17 19.61 37.07 0.84
CA VAL A 17 19.94 36.10 -0.22
C VAL A 17 21.40 36.25 -0.67
N ILE A 18 21.91 37.47 -0.85
CA ILE A 18 23.32 37.69 -1.23
C ILE A 18 24.27 37.28 -0.09
N THR A 19 23.94 37.60 1.17
CA THR A 19 24.77 37.27 2.34
C THR A 19 24.78 35.76 2.60
N ILE A 20 23.65 35.05 2.43
CA ILE A 20 23.58 33.60 2.65
C ILE A 20 24.15 32.82 1.44
N SER A 21 23.95 33.25 0.19
CA SER A 21 24.64 32.67 -0.97
C SER A 21 26.15 32.85 -0.89
N SER A 22 26.62 33.97 -0.33
CA SER A 22 28.04 34.18 -0.03
C SER A 22 28.52 33.29 1.12
N VAL A 23 27.70 33.01 2.13
CA VAL A 23 28.03 32.11 3.25
C VAL A 23 28.06 30.64 2.80
N LEU A 24 27.18 30.20 1.88
CA LEU A 24 27.30 28.86 1.26
C LEU A 24 28.56 28.74 0.40
N LEU A 25 28.87 29.75 -0.41
CA LEU A 25 30.10 29.81 -1.20
C LEU A 25 31.36 29.80 -0.31
N ILE A 26 31.35 30.55 0.79
CA ILE A 26 32.44 30.57 1.77
C ILE A 26 32.50 29.24 2.55
N SER A 27 31.37 28.58 2.81
CA SER A 27 31.34 27.32 3.53
C SER A 27 31.73 26.09 2.68
N MET A 28 31.54 26.13 1.34
CA MET A 28 32.22 25.19 0.42
C MET A 28 33.74 25.40 0.43
N VAL A 29 34.22 26.66 0.58
CA VAL A 29 35.66 26.95 0.71
C VAL A 29 36.20 26.52 2.08
N VAL A 30 35.39 26.56 3.15
CA VAL A 30 35.79 26.16 4.52
C VAL A 30 35.72 24.65 4.74
N ALA A 31 34.75 23.93 4.17
CA ALA A 31 34.66 22.46 4.29
C ALA A 31 35.84 21.74 3.60
N VAL A 32 36.37 22.32 2.52
CA VAL A 32 37.49 21.71 1.75
C VAL A 32 38.87 22.11 2.30
N THR A 33 39.00 23.20 3.05
CA THR A 33 40.30 23.64 3.59
C THR A 33 40.70 23.01 4.92
N VAL A 34 39.77 22.46 5.72
CA VAL A 34 40.11 21.88 7.04
C VAL A 34 40.72 20.46 6.93
N GLY A 35 40.60 19.80 5.77
CA GLY A 35 41.10 18.43 5.56
C GLY A 35 42.56 18.26 5.16
N VAL A 36 43.25 19.29 4.61
CA VAL A 36 44.62 19.12 4.11
C VAL A 36 45.50 20.37 4.32
N SER A 37 46.57 20.17 5.09
CA SER A 37 47.81 20.94 5.19
C SER A 37 47.89 22.16 6.12
N LEU A 38 48.34 21.88 7.35
CA LEU A 38 49.46 22.58 7.98
C LEU A 38 50.72 22.42 7.10
N ASN A 39 51.10 23.44 6.31
CA ASN A 39 52.48 23.95 6.20
C ASN A 39 52.68 25.01 5.10
N LYS A 40 53.09 26.20 5.58
CA LYS A 40 54.06 27.20 5.06
C LYS A 40 54.08 27.71 3.59
N HIS A 41 53.89 29.05 3.53
CA HIS A 41 54.72 30.15 2.96
C HIS A 41 55.12 30.31 1.47
N ASP A 42 54.78 31.53 1.01
CA ASP A 42 55.43 32.50 0.09
C ASP A 42 55.49 32.33 -1.44
N GLY A 43 55.14 33.43 -2.15
CA GLY A 43 55.82 33.84 -3.41
C GLY A 43 54.98 34.10 -4.68
N ASP A 44 54.57 35.36 -4.87
CA ASP A 44 54.25 36.17 -6.07
C ASP A 44 54.02 35.58 -7.50
N SER A 45 52.94 36.02 -8.16
CA SER A 45 52.79 36.43 -9.59
C SER A 45 51.34 36.30 -10.10
N LYS A 46 50.71 37.45 -10.42
CA LYS A 46 49.25 37.58 -10.71
C LYS A 46 48.70 36.78 -11.89
N GLY A 47 49.52 36.36 -12.86
CA GLY A 47 49.09 35.49 -13.98
C GLY A 47 49.13 33.99 -13.67
N LYS A 48 49.99 33.54 -12.75
CA LYS A 48 50.05 32.14 -12.28
C LYS A 48 49.08 31.91 -11.11
N ALA A 49 48.80 32.95 -10.31
CA ALA A 49 47.87 32.88 -9.19
C ALA A 49 46.43 32.55 -9.62
N GLU A 50 45.95 33.13 -10.73
CA GLU A 50 44.59 32.91 -11.25
C GLU A 50 44.41 31.50 -11.88
N VAL A 51 45.45 31.01 -12.56
CA VAL A 51 45.51 29.62 -13.06
C VAL A 51 45.59 28.63 -11.89
N ASN A 52 46.37 28.92 -10.85
CA ASN A 52 46.43 28.06 -9.67
C ASN A 52 45.13 28.05 -8.86
N ALA A 53 44.42 29.19 -8.77
CA ALA A 53 43.14 29.29 -8.06
C ALA A 53 42.01 28.56 -8.78
N SER A 54 41.92 28.68 -10.11
CA SER A 54 40.94 27.95 -10.93
C SER A 54 41.20 26.45 -10.95
N VAL A 55 42.48 26.02 -11.04
CA VAL A 55 42.85 24.60 -10.91
C VAL A 55 42.48 24.05 -9.52
N LYS A 56 42.66 24.85 -8.46
CA LYS A 56 42.21 24.46 -7.11
C LYS A 56 40.69 24.30 -7.04
N ALA A 57 39.92 25.26 -7.54
CA ALA A 57 38.46 25.19 -7.57
C ALA A 57 37.95 23.96 -8.34
N VAL A 58 38.60 23.60 -9.46
CA VAL A 58 38.29 22.37 -10.20
C VAL A 58 38.54 21.12 -9.37
N LYS A 59 39.69 21.03 -8.70
CA LYS A 59 40.01 19.90 -7.82
C LYS A 59 39.01 19.77 -6.68
N ASP A 60 38.58 20.89 -6.11
CA ASP A 60 37.62 20.93 -5.01
C ASP A 60 36.25 20.41 -5.47
N VAL A 61 35.75 20.83 -6.64
CA VAL A 61 34.48 20.32 -7.23
C VAL A 61 34.57 18.83 -7.61
N CYS A 62 35.73 18.38 -8.08
CA CYS A 62 35.94 17.00 -8.51
C CYS A 62 36.30 16.04 -7.36
N ALA A 63 36.63 16.55 -6.18
CA ALA A 63 37.02 15.75 -5.01
C ALA A 63 36.04 14.61 -4.64
N PRO A 64 34.70 14.81 -4.61
CA PRO A 64 33.76 13.76 -4.25
C PRO A 64 33.49 12.73 -5.37
N THR A 65 34.09 12.91 -6.55
CA THR A 65 33.78 12.10 -7.73
C THR A 65 34.62 10.83 -7.83
N ASP A 66 34.07 9.76 -8.43
CA ASP A 66 34.81 8.51 -8.64
C ASP A 66 35.77 8.61 -9.84
N TYR A 67 35.36 9.34 -10.88
CA TYR A 67 36.17 9.59 -12.07
C TYR A 67 36.83 10.96 -12.01
N ARG A 68 37.60 11.20 -10.94
CA ARG A 68 38.27 12.48 -10.65
C ARG A 68 39.05 13.03 -11.82
N LYS A 69 39.86 12.17 -12.46
CA LYS A 69 40.66 12.58 -13.61
C LYS A 69 39.80 13.06 -14.78
N THR A 70 38.74 12.33 -15.11
CA THR A 70 37.80 12.73 -16.17
C THR A 70 37.08 14.03 -15.83
N CYS A 71 36.72 14.24 -14.55
CA CYS A 71 36.15 15.49 -14.05
C CYS A 71 37.14 16.66 -14.21
N GLU A 72 38.37 16.51 -13.70
CA GLU A 72 39.40 17.55 -13.72
C GLU A 72 39.80 17.90 -15.16
N ASP A 73 40.11 16.91 -15.99
CA ASP A 73 40.52 17.11 -17.39
C ASP A 73 39.41 17.83 -18.19
N THR A 74 38.14 17.50 -17.91
CA THR A 74 36.99 18.13 -18.54
C THR A 74 36.83 19.59 -18.12
N LEU A 75 36.90 19.86 -16.82
CA LEU A 75 36.68 21.20 -16.28
C LEU A 75 37.87 22.14 -16.53
N ILE A 76 39.11 21.66 -16.49
CA ILE A 76 40.30 22.45 -16.87
C ILE A 76 40.19 22.87 -18.34
N LYS A 77 39.77 21.96 -19.23
CA LYS A 77 39.68 22.24 -20.66
C LYS A 77 38.53 23.18 -21.03
N ASN A 78 37.39 23.12 -20.32
CA ASN A 78 36.15 23.81 -20.73
C ASN A 78 35.70 24.92 -19.76
N GLY A 79 36.24 24.97 -18.54
CA GLY A 79 35.80 25.86 -17.46
C GLY A 79 36.25 27.32 -17.58
N LYS A 80 36.99 27.68 -18.63
CA LYS A 80 37.43 29.07 -18.93
C LYS A 80 38.10 29.77 -17.73
N ASN A 81 38.88 29.03 -16.93
CA ASN A 81 39.53 29.52 -15.70
C ASN A 81 38.58 30.11 -14.65
N THR A 82 37.29 29.75 -14.67
CA THR A 82 36.35 30.18 -13.61
C THR A 82 36.72 29.54 -12.27
N THR A 83 36.53 30.29 -11.19
CA THR A 83 36.61 29.79 -9.81
C THR A 83 35.23 29.56 -9.19
N ASP A 84 34.14 29.89 -9.92
CA ASP A 84 32.76 29.71 -9.46
C ASP A 84 32.35 28.22 -9.56
N PRO A 85 32.10 27.54 -8.43
CA PRO A 85 31.71 26.13 -8.42
C PRO A 85 30.44 25.85 -9.21
N MET A 86 29.44 26.73 -9.19
CA MET A 86 28.18 26.52 -9.90
C MET A 86 28.38 26.61 -11.42
N GLN A 87 29.28 27.47 -11.88
CA GLN A 87 29.66 27.53 -13.30
C GLN A 87 30.47 26.30 -13.72
N LEU A 88 31.30 25.76 -12.83
CA LEU A 88 32.01 24.50 -13.08
C LEU A 88 31.03 23.33 -13.21
N VAL A 89 30.05 23.21 -12.30
CA VAL A 89 28.99 22.18 -12.40
C VAL A 89 28.19 22.34 -13.69
N LYS A 90 27.72 23.55 -14.01
CA LYS A 90 27.02 23.82 -15.29
C LYS A 90 27.89 23.49 -16.51
N THR A 91 29.20 23.72 -16.44
CA THR A 91 30.14 23.33 -17.50
C THR A 91 30.22 21.82 -17.64
N ALA A 92 30.30 21.07 -16.54
CA ALA A 92 30.28 19.60 -16.58
C ALA A 92 29.01 19.06 -17.25
N PHE A 93 27.83 19.55 -16.88
CA PHE A 93 26.56 19.16 -17.50
C PHE A 93 26.54 19.47 -19.00
N ASN A 94 26.96 20.68 -19.40
CA ASN A 94 27.04 21.06 -20.82
C ASN A 94 27.97 20.15 -21.64
N VAL A 95 29.13 19.80 -21.09
CA VAL A 95 30.06 18.88 -21.76
C VAL A 95 29.44 17.48 -21.84
N THR A 96 28.78 17.01 -20.77
CA THR A 96 28.12 15.70 -20.73
C THR A 96 27.03 15.60 -21.80
N MET A 97 26.11 16.57 -21.86
CA MET A 97 25.07 16.64 -22.89
C MET A 97 25.66 16.64 -24.31
N LYS A 98 26.77 17.34 -24.53
CA LYS A 98 27.46 17.32 -25.82
C LYS A 98 28.00 15.92 -26.16
N GLN A 99 28.65 15.23 -25.21
CA GLN A 99 29.17 13.89 -25.43
C GLN A 99 28.06 12.88 -25.73
N ILE A 100 26.93 12.94 -25.02
CA ILE A 100 25.76 12.09 -25.30
C ILE A 100 25.20 12.39 -26.68
N THR A 101 25.09 13.67 -27.06
CA THR A 101 24.65 14.07 -28.41
C THR A 101 25.56 13.50 -29.50
N ASP A 102 26.87 13.56 -29.30
CA ASP A 102 27.85 13.03 -30.25
C ASP A 102 27.79 11.50 -30.32
N ALA A 103 27.56 10.82 -29.20
CA ALA A 103 27.33 9.37 -29.17
C ALA A 103 26.03 8.97 -29.88
N ALA A 104 24.92 9.70 -29.68
CA ALA A 104 23.65 9.47 -30.37
C ALA A 104 23.81 9.60 -31.90
N LYS A 105 24.51 10.64 -32.37
CA LYS A 105 24.86 10.81 -33.79
C LYS A 105 25.70 9.66 -34.31
N LYS A 106 26.69 9.21 -33.54
CA LYS A 106 27.53 8.08 -33.92
C LYS A 106 26.74 6.78 -34.02
N SER A 107 25.78 6.55 -33.12
CA SER A 107 24.86 5.40 -33.19
C SER A 107 24.10 5.40 -34.53
N GLN A 108 23.55 6.56 -34.92
CA GLN A 108 22.87 6.75 -36.20
C GLN A 108 23.77 6.43 -37.40
N THR A 109 25.01 6.95 -37.41
CA THR A 109 25.98 6.68 -38.50
C THR A 109 26.33 5.19 -38.60
N ILE A 110 26.54 4.52 -37.47
CA ILE A 110 26.84 3.08 -37.47
C ILE A 110 25.62 2.31 -37.98
N MET A 111 24.41 2.68 -37.57
CA MET A 111 23.17 2.01 -37.95
C MET A 111 22.95 1.99 -39.47
N GLU A 112 23.27 3.08 -40.15
CA GLU A 112 23.18 3.21 -41.61
C GLU A 112 24.10 2.22 -42.36
N LEU A 113 25.19 1.82 -41.71
CA LEU A 113 26.21 0.91 -42.27
C LEU A 113 26.02 -0.56 -41.86
N GLN A 114 25.11 -0.84 -40.91
CA GLN A 114 24.88 -2.19 -40.39
C GLN A 114 23.80 -2.95 -41.15
N LYS A 115 24.10 -4.23 -41.42
CA LYS A 115 23.19 -5.17 -42.09
C LYS A 115 22.47 -6.11 -41.13
N ASP A 116 23.07 -6.41 -39.98
CA ASP A 116 22.46 -7.29 -38.98
C ASP A 116 21.23 -6.61 -38.34
N PRO A 117 20.02 -7.20 -38.45
CA PRO A 117 18.79 -6.57 -37.94
C PRO A 117 18.82 -6.29 -36.44
N ARG A 118 19.47 -7.18 -35.66
CA ARG A 118 19.53 -7.07 -34.21
C ARG A 118 20.49 -5.97 -33.78
N THR A 119 21.66 -5.85 -34.43
CA THR A 119 22.59 -4.73 -34.26
C THR A 119 21.94 -3.40 -34.64
N ARG A 120 21.16 -3.35 -35.74
CA ARG A 120 20.43 -2.12 -36.12
C ARG A 120 19.41 -1.71 -35.06
N MET A 121 18.62 -2.66 -34.55
CA MET A 121 17.66 -2.42 -33.48
C MET A 121 18.34 -1.97 -32.18
N ALA A 122 19.50 -2.53 -31.83
CA ALA A 122 20.29 -2.09 -30.68
C ALA A 122 20.79 -0.64 -30.82
N LEU A 123 21.23 -0.24 -32.03
CA LEU A 123 21.66 1.13 -32.32
C LEU A 123 20.50 2.12 -32.26
N ASP A 124 19.34 1.75 -32.82
CA ASP A 124 18.11 2.53 -32.76
C ASP A 124 17.63 2.72 -31.31
N GLN A 125 17.59 1.63 -30.53
CA GLN A 125 17.31 1.67 -29.09
C GLN A 125 18.31 2.58 -28.36
N CYS A 126 19.60 2.44 -28.65
CA CYS A 126 20.60 3.26 -27.98
C CYS A 126 20.41 4.75 -28.27
N LYS A 127 20.10 5.12 -29.52
CA LYS A 127 19.80 6.50 -29.89
C LYS A 127 18.59 7.04 -29.12
N GLU A 128 17.50 6.27 -29.08
CA GLU A 128 16.29 6.63 -28.32
C GLU A 128 16.60 6.85 -26.82
N LEU A 129 17.37 5.96 -26.21
CA LEU A 129 17.78 6.08 -24.81
C LEU A 129 18.70 7.28 -24.57
N MET A 130 19.56 7.62 -25.52
CA MET A 130 20.42 8.81 -25.41
C MET A 130 19.58 10.08 -25.50
N ASP A 131 18.54 10.10 -26.33
CA ASP A 131 17.59 11.23 -26.38
C ASP A 131 16.84 11.39 -25.04
N TYR A 132 16.52 10.31 -24.33
CA TYR A 132 15.96 10.39 -22.97
C TYR A 132 16.99 10.84 -21.94
N ALA A 133 18.21 10.30 -21.95
CA ALA A 133 19.28 10.76 -21.07
C ALA A 133 19.59 12.26 -21.24
N LEU A 134 19.51 12.78 -22.47
CA LEU A 134 19.64 14.20 -22.75
C LEU A 134 18.52 15.03 -22.15
N ASP A 135 17.27 14.56 -22.19
CA ASP A 135 16.15 15.23 -21.53
C ASP A 135 16.39 15.30 -20.01
N GLU A 136 16.83 14.21 -19.38
CA GLU A 136 17.12 14.17 -17.95
C GLU A 136 18.25 15.13 -17.53
N LEU A 137 19.33 15.17 -18.31
CA LEU A 137 20.43 16.12 -18.08
C LEU A 137 20.00 17.57 -18.32
N SER A 138 19.12 17.80 -19.30
CA SER A 138 18.59 19.14 -19.60
C SER A 138 17.68 19.63 -18.47
N ASN A 139 16.77 18.77 -17.99
CA ASN A 139 15.93 19.06 -16.82
C ASN A 139 16.80 19.38 -15.59
N SER A 140 17.85 18.58 -15.39
CA SER A 140 18.81 18.80 -14.30
C SER A 140 19.56 20.13 -14.43
N PHE A 141 19.99 20.47 -15.64
CA PHE A 141 20.67 21.73 -15.92
C PHE A 141 19.77 22.95 -15.69
N GLU A 142 18.51 22.88 -16.12
CA GLU A 142 17.53 23.94 -15.91
C GLU A 142 17.21 24.15 -14.42
N GLU A 143 17.08 23.06 -13.67
CA GLU A 143 16.81 23.11 -12.23
C GLU A 143 17.99 23.70 -11.45
N LEU A 144 19.23 23.34 -11.80
CA LEU A 144 20.45 24.02 -11.33
C LEU A 144 20.47 25.53 -11.68
N GLY A 145 19.72 25.95 -12.71
CA GLY A 145 19.55 27.35 -13.11
C GLY A 145 18.62 28.15 -12.20
N LYS A 146 17.63 27.49 -11.59
CA LYS A 146 16.55 28.12 -10.81
C LYS A 146 16.83 28.22 -9.31
N PHE A 147 17.99 27.74 -8.83
CA PHE A 147 18.37 27.61 -7.43
C PHE A 147 17.87 28.75 -6.52
N GLU A 148 16.73 28.52 -5.86
CA GLU A 148 16.17 29.38 -4.83
C GLU A 148 16.28 28.67 -3.47
N PHE A 149 16.83 29.35 -2.47
CA PHE A 149 17.23 28.76 -1.19
C PHE A 149 16.11 28.07 -0.39
N HIS A 150 14.84 28.40 -0.67
CA HIS A 150 13.68 27.89 0.05
C HIS A 150 13.06 26.62 -0.57
N LEU A 151 13.59 26.14 -1.70
CA LEU A 151 13.16 24.91 -2.40
C LEU A 151 14.32 23.90 -2.56
N LEU A 152 15.40 24.09 -1.79
CA LEU A 152 16.70 23.45 -2.02
C LEU A 152 16.65 21.92 -1.90
N ASP A 153 15.90 21.39 -0.92
CA ASP A 153 15.84 19.94 -0.68
C ASP A 153 15.07 19.20 -1.80
N GLU A 154 13.96 19.75 -2.25
CA GLU A 154 13.14 19.16 -3.34
C GLU A 154 13.90 19.15 -4.67
N ALA A 155 14.58 20.26 -5.00
CA ALA A 155 15.40 20.37 -6.20
C ALA A 155 16.53 19.33 -6.22
N LEU A 156 17.21 19.12 -5.08
CA LEU A 156 18.30 18.14 -4.99
C LEU A 156 17.80 16.69 -5.11
N ILE A 157 16.61 16.38 -4.59
CA ILE A 157 15.98 15.06 -4.78
C ILE A 157 15.69 14.82 -6.26
N ASN A 158 15.06 15.77 -6.94
CA ASN A 158 14.72 15.65 -8.36
C ASN A 158 15.98 15.50 -9.23
N LEU A 159 17.03 16.28 -8.95
CA LEU A 159 18.32 16.15 -9.62
C LEU A 159 18.92 14.74 -9.50
N ARG A 160 18.84 14.12 -8.32
CA ARG A 160 19.31 12.75 -8.12
C ARG A 160 18.47 11.74 -8.89
N ILE A 161 17.15 11.91 -8.92
CA ILE A 161 16.24 11.03 -9.69
C ILE A 161 16.57 11.10 -11.18
N TRP A 162 16.68 12.29 -11.77
CA TRP A 162 16.97 12.46 -13.20
C TRP A 162 18.37 11.96 -13.58
N LEU A 163 19.38 12.23 -12.75
CA LEU A 163 20.73 11.70 -12.97
C LEU A 163 20.79 10.18 -12.87
N SER A 164 20.05 9.57 -11.94
CA SER A 164 19.94 8.10 -11.85
C SER A 164 19.26 7.56 -13.12
N ALA A 165 18.16 8.18 -13.57
CA ALA A 165 17.49 7.79 -14.81
C ALA A 165 18.39 7.89 -16.05
N ALA A 166 19.21 8.95 -16.15
CA ALA A 166 20.21 9.11 -17.22
C ALA A 166 21.20 7.94 -17.24
N ILE A 167 21.72 7.52 -16.07
CA ILE A 167 22.59 6.35 -15.94
C ILE A 167 21.85 5.09 -16.40
N SER A 168 20.60 4.85 -15.96
CA SER A 168 19.82 3.69 -16.38
C SER A 168 19.62 3.66 -17.91
N HIS A 169 19.43 4.81 -18.56
CA HIS A 169 19.32 4.92 -20.02
C HIS A 169 20.64 4.62 -20.75
N GLU A 170 21.76 5.18 -20.27
CA GLU A 170 23.10 4.92 -20.81
C GLU A 170 23.46 3.43 -20.73
N GLU A 171 23.17 2.80 -19.60
CA GLU A 171 23.41 1.38 -19.39
C GLU A 171 22.53 0.50 -20.28
N THR A 172 21.23 0.80 -20.37
CA THR A 172 20.29 0.05 -21.21
C THR A 172 20.65 0.17 -22.69
N CYS A 173 21.25 1.29 -23.12
CA CYS A 173 21.82 1.41 -24.48
C CYS A 173 22.89 0.33 -24.69
N LEU A 174 23.87 0.23 -23.77
CA LEU A 174 24.99 -0.70 -23.91
C LEU A 174 24.54 -2.16 -23.85
N GLU A 175 23.53 -2.46 -23.03
CA GLU A 175 22.95 -3.80 -22.93
C GLU A 175 22.20 -4.24 -24.18
N GLY A 176 21.64 -3.31 -24.94
CA GLY A 176 20.99 -3.60 -26.22
C GLY A 176 21.90 -4.36 -27.20
N PHE A 177 23.22 -4.23 -27.06
CA PHE A 177 24.21 -4.91 -27.88
C PHE A 177 24.52 -6.35 -27.45
N GLN A 178 23.96 -6.85 -26.35
CA GLN A 178 24.17 -8.24 -25.94
C GLN A 178 23.59 -9.21 -26.99
N GLY A 179 24.42 -10.14 -27.45
CA GLY A 179 24.08 -11.09 -28.50
C GLY A 179 24.01 -10.49 -29.92
N THR A 180 24.51 -9.26 -30.11
CA THR A 180 24.69 -8.67 -31.46
C THR A 180 26.01 -9.12 -32.09
N GLN A 181 26.11 -9.04 -33.42
CA GLN A 181 27.33 -9.36 -34.17
C GLN A 181 28.18 -8.11 -34.43
N GLY A 182 29.50 -8.30 -34.51
CA GLY A 182 30.46 -7.25 -34.88
C GLY A 182 30.94 -6.40 -33.70
N ASN A 183 31.49 -5.22 -34.00
CA ASN A 183 32.13 -4.32 -33.04
C ASN A 183 31.28 -3.10 -32.67
N ALA A 184 30.00 -3.08 -33.04
CA ALA A 184 29.12 -1.92 -32.81
C ALA A 184 28.97 -1.62 -31.31
N GLY A 185 28.74 -2.65 -30.47
CA GLY A 185 28.63 -2.50 -29.02
C GLY A 185 29.91 -1.93 -28.39
N GLU A 186 31.09 -2.44 -28.75
CA GLU A 186 32.37 -1.92 -28.26
C GLU A 186 32.65 -0.49 -28.75
N THR A 187 32.24 -0.18 -29.98
CA THR A 187 32.34 1.17 -30.54
C THR A 187 31.45 2.15 -29.77
N MET A 188 30.23 1.74 -29.41
CA MET A 188 29.30 2.55 -28.62
C MET A 188 29.73 2.69 -27.17
N LYS A 189 30.24 1.63 -26.54
CA LYS A 189 30.86 1.68 -25.22
C LYS A 189 32.01 2.69 -25.15
N LYS A 190 32.88 2.71 -26.17
CA LYS A 190 33.95 3.72 -26.28
C LYS A 190 33.42 5.14 -26.50
N ALA A 191 32.34 5.29 -27.27
CA ALA A 191 31.73 6.59 -27.53
C ALA A 191 31.06 7.18 -26.28
N LEU A 192 30.41 6.33 -25.48
CA LEU A 192 29.69 6.74 -24.27
C LEU A 192 30.56 6.80 -23.03
N LYS A 193 31.77 6.23 -23.05
CA LYS A 193 32.64 6.14 -21.86
C LYS A 193 32.74 7.46 -21.10
N THR A 194 33.10 8.55 -21.79
CA THR A 194 33.27 9.86 -21.14
C THR A 194 31.94 10.45 -20.69
N ALA A 195 30.85 10.25 -21.43
CA ALA A 195 29.52 10.70 -21.02
C ALA A 195 29.10 10.02 -19.71
N ILE A 196 29.18 8.68 -19.66
CA ILE A 196 28.86 7.88 -18.47
C ILE A 196 29.70 8.34 -17.27
N GLU A 197 31.03 8.42 -17.43
CA GLU A 197 31.91 8.88 -16.34
C GLU A 197 31.51 10.29 -15.82
N LEU A 198 31.08 11.19 -16.71
CA LEU A 198 30.64 12.53 -16.33
C LEU A 198 29.23 12.54 -15.71
N THR A 199 28.29 11.71 -16.17
CA THR A 199 26.96 11.54 -15.56
C THR A 199 27.09 11.04 -14.11
N HIS A 200 27.93 10.02 -13.89
CA HIS A 200 28.28 9.53 -12.54
C HIS A 200 28.94 10.62 -11.68
N ASN A 201 29.88 11.40 -12.24
CA ASN A 201 30.47 12.54 -11.53
C ASN A 201 29.44 13.61 -11.17
N GLY A 202 28.47 13.88 -12.06
CA GLY A 202 27.35 14.78 -11.80
C GLY A 202 26.53 14.31 -10.59
N LEU A 203 26.17 13.02 -10.56
CA LEU A 203 25.47 12.42 -9.43
C LEU A 203 26.27 12.51 -8.11
N ALA A 204 27.59 12.31 -8.18
CA ALA A 204 28.50 12.46 -7.04
C ALA A 204 28.49 13.88 -6.48
N ILE A 205 28.62 14.89 -7.35
CA ILE A 205 28.62 16.29 -6.95
C ILE A 205 27.28 16.67 -6.30
N ILE A 206 26.15 16.33 -6.92
CA ILE A 206 24.82 16.63 -6.37
C ILE A 206 24.58 15.93 -5.04
N SER A 207 25.04 14.68 -4.89
CA SER A 207 24.90 13.93 -3.64
C SER A 207 25.71 14.56 -2.50
N GLU A 208 26.93 15.04 -2.78
CA GLU A 208 27.74 15.74 -1.79
C GLU A 208 27.11 17.08 -1.39
N MET A 209 26.53 17.81 -2.34
CA MET A 209 25.77 19.03 -2.05
C MET A 209 24.59 18.74 -1.12
N SER A 210 23.84 17.66 -1.35
CA SER A 210 22.72 17.24 -0.49
C SER A 210 23.17 16.87 0.92
N ASN A 211 24.29 16.14 1.06
CA ASN A 211 24.85 15.80 2.37
C ASN A 211 25.26 17.06 3.16
N PHE A 212 25.88 18.03 2.49
CA PHE A 212 26.31 19.27 3.14
C PHE A 212 25.14 20.13 3.62
N VAL A 213 24.08 20.26 2.81
CA VAL A 213 22.85 20.96 3.20
C VAL A 213 22.22 20.31 4.43
N GLY A 214 22.14 18.97 4.46
CA GLY A 214 21.62 18.24 5.61
C GLY A 214 22.42 18.42 6.91
N GLN A 215 23.72 18.72 6.82
CA GLN A 215 24.58 18.99 7.99
C GLN A 215 24.43 20.42 8.52
N MET A 216 23.96 21.36 7.70
CA MET A 216 23.67 22.71 8.15
C MET A 216 22.36 22.72 8.96
N GLN A 217 22.45 22.76 10.30
CA GLN A 217 21.29 22.92 11.19
C GLN A 217 20.68 24.32 11.07
N ILE A 218 20.07 24.66 9.93
CA ILE A 218 19.35 25.92 9.74
C ILE A 218 17.95 25.76 10.35
N PRO A 219 17.60 26.51 11.42
CA PRO A 219 16.26 26.46 12.01
C PRO A 219 15.23 26.92 10.95
N GLY A 220 14.32 26.01 10.57
CA GLY A 220 13.28 26.26 9.55
C GLY A 220 13.52 25.61 8.18
N LEU A 221 14.67 24.98 7.93
CA LEU A 221 14.89 24.07 6.80
C LEU A 221 14.77 22.60 7.22
N ASN A 222 15.20 22.26 8.45
CA ASN A 222 14.89 20.98 9.10
C ASN A 222 13.45 20.94 9.65
N SER A 223 12.49 21.41 8.88
CA SER A 223 11.09 21.17 9.20
C SER A 223 10.81 19.69 8.93
N ARG A 224 10.87 18.87 9.99
CA ARG A 224 9.86 17.82 10.15
C ARG A 224 8.55 18.51 9.77
N ARG A 225 7.95 18.16 8.62
CA ARG A 225 6.55 18.48 8.33
C ARG A 225 5.73 17.76 9.40
N LEU A 226 5.71 18.34 10.61
CA LEU A 226 4.59 18.25 11.52
C LEU A 226 3.39 18.61 10.65
N LEU A 227 2.43 17.70 10.58
CA LEU A 227 1.13 17.86 9.94
C LEU A 227 0.67 19.31 10.10
N ALA A 228 0.87 20.12 9.06
CA ALA A 228 0.30 21.45 9.04
C ALA A 228 -1.21 21.23 8.90
N GLU A 229 -1.96 21.62 9.92
CA GLU A 229 -3.40 21.80 9.82
C GLU A 229 -3.68 22.84 8.73
N GLY A 230 -3.87 22.36 7.50
CA GLY A 230 -4.17 23.19 6.33
C GLY A 230 -3.66 22.59 5.01
N PHE A 231 -4.57 22.45 4.04
CA PHE A 231 -4.22 22.03 2.68
C PHE A 231 -3.25 23.00 2.00
N PRO A 232 -2.25 22.51 1.22
CA PRO A 232 -1.35 23.36 0.43
C PRO A 232 -2.08 24.34 -0.47
N SER A 233 -1.45 25.49 -0.75
CA SER A 233 -2.05 26.59 -1.54
C SER A 233 -2.39 26.24 -2.99
N TRP A 234 -1.86 25.16 -3.53
CA TRP A 234 -2.17 24.65 -4.86
C TRP A 234 -3.41 23.73 -4.91
N VAL A 235 -3.96 23.34 -3.75
CA VAL A 235 -5.21 22.58 -3.65
C VAL A 235 -6.40 23.54 -3.58
N ASP A 236 -7.02 23.76 -4.73
CA ASP A 236 -8.22 24.61 -4.84
C ASP A 236 -9.43 24.00 -4.10
N GLN A 237 -10.50 24.78 -3.97
CA GLN A 237 -11.70 24.38 -3.24
C GLN A 237 -12.43 23.18 -3.90
N ARG A 238 -12.13 22.88 -5.17
CA ARG A 238 -12.63 21.72 -5.92
C ARG A 238 -11.79 20.47 -5.62
N GLY A 239 -10.47 20.60 -5.53
CA GLY A 239 -9.53 19.59 -5.06
C GLY A 239 -9.83 19.14 -3.62
N ARG A 240 -10.26 20.07 -2.75
CA ARG A 240 -10.73 19.75 -1.39
C ARG A 240 -12.00 18.89 -1.37
N LYS A 241 -12.93 19.12 -2.30
CA LYS A 241 -14.13 18.27 -2.48
C LYS A 241 -13.82 16.93 -3.15
N LEU A 242 -12.77 16.86 -3.97
CA LEU A 242 -12.28 15.62 -4.60
C LEU A 242 -11.46 14.74 -3.64
N LEU A 243 -10.77 15.34 -2.65
CA LEU A 243 -10.05 14.62 -1.59
C LEU A 243 -11.00 14.01 -0.54
N GLN A 244 -12.22 14.53 -0.41
CA GLN A 244 -13.30 13.96 0.42
C GLN A 244 -14.13 12.90 -0.31
N ALA A 245 -13.81 12.60 -1.57
CA ALA A 245 -14.50 11.60 -2.37
C ALA A 245 -13.55 10.47 -2.77
N ALA A 246 -13.59 9.35 -2.06
CA ALA A 246 -13.05 8.09 -2.56
C ALA A 246 -13.96 7.55 -3.69
N ALA A 247 -13.97 8.25 -4.83
CA ALA A 247 -14.65 7.86 -6.07
C ALA A 247 -13.93 8.44 -7.32
N ALA A 248 -12.69 8.93 -7.18
CA ALA A 248 -12.11 9.89 -8.13
C ALA A 248 -11.69 9.34 -9.51
N TYR A 249 -12.09 8.13 -9.91
CA TYR A 249 -11.92 7.66 -11.30
C TYR A 249 -13.06 6.77 -11.81
N SER A 250 -13.94 6.25 -10.95
CA SER A 250 -15.17 5.55 -11.37
C SER A 250 -16.24 6.54 -11.87
N ASP A 251 -16.23 7.78 -11.35
CA ASP A 251 -17.17 8.86 -11.73
C ASP A 251 -16.53 9.90 -12.66
N VAL A 252 -15.26 9.75 -13.03
CA VAL A 252 -14.60 10.68 -13.96
C VAL A 252 -15.07 10.37 -15.37
N LYS A 253 -15.77 11.33 -15.98
CA LYS A 253 -16.17 11.26 -17.38
C LYS A 253 -14.93 11.03 -18.26
N PRO A 254 -14.86 9.92 -19.01
CA PRO A 254 -13.71 9.66 -19.88
C PRO A 254 -13.67 10.67 -21.04
N ASP A 255 -12.46 11.10 -21.41
CA ASP A 255 -12.23 11.91 -22.61
C ASP A 255 -12.39 11.06 -23.88
N ILE A 256 -11.90 9.82 -23.83
CA ILE A 256 -12.01 8.83 -24.91
C ILE A 256 -12.43 7.48 -24.33
N VAL A 257 -13.31 6.78 -25.04
CA VAL A 257 -13.66 5.38 -24.77
C VAL A 257 -13.17 4.50 -25.92
N VAL A 258 -12.49 3.41 -25.58
CA VAL A 258 -12.04 2.36 -26.50
C VAL A 258 -12.86 1.11 -26.25
N ALA A 259 -13.50 0.57 -27.28
CA ALA A 259 -14.31 -0.65 -27.18
C ALA A 259 -14.28 -1.47 -28.48
N GLN A 260 -13.89 -2.75 -28.38
CA GLN A 260 -13.82 -3.64 -29.56
C GLN A 260 -15.20 -3.93 -30.17
N ASP A 261 -16.26 -3.87 -29.36
CA ASP A 261 -17.66 -4.07 -29.77
C ASP A 261 -18.26 -2.89 -30.56
N GLY A 262 -17.51 -1.78 -30.70
CA GLY A 262 -17.96 -0.57 -31.39
C GLY A 262 -18.80 0.38 -30.54
N SER A 263 -18.96 0.13 -29.24
CA SER A 263 -19.68 1.00 -28.30
C SER A 263 -18.86 2.19 -27.78
N GLY A 264 -17.60 2.33 -28.19
CA GLY A 264 -16.69 3.43 -27.88
C GLY A 264 -16.31 4.23 -29.14
N GLN A 265 -15.58 5.33 -28.97
CA GLN A 265 -15.12 6.16 -30.09
C GLN A 265 -14.09 5.45 -30.98
N TYR A 266 -13.26 4.58 -30.41
CA TYR A 266 -12.23 3.82 -31.14
C TYR A 266 -12.30 2.33 -30.81
N LYS A 267 -11.82 1.49 -31.74
CA LYS A 267 -11.78 0.04 -31.54
C LYS A 267 -10.47 -0.43 -30.93
N THR A 268 -9.40 0.33 -31.15
CA THR A 268 -8.05 0.00 -30.70
C THR A 268 -7.48 1.10 -29.81
N ILE A 269 -6.55 0.73 -28.95
CA ILE A 269 -5.88 1.66 -28.04
C ILE A 269 -4.95 2.57 -28.84
N ASN A 270 -4.26 2.04 -29.85
CA ASN A 270 -3.36 2.82 -30.69
C ASN A 270 -4.08 3.89 -31.53
N GLU A 271 -5.30 3.64 -31.99
CA GLU A 271 -6.14 4.68 -32.60
C GLU A 271 -6.44 5.81 -31.61
N ALA A 272 -6.90 5.46 -30.41
CA ALA A 272 -7.22 6.44 -29.37
C ALA A 272 -6.02 7.32 -28.98
N LEU A 273 -4.82 6.72 -28.91
CA LEU A 273 -3.59 7.44 -28.56
C LEU A 273 -3.21 8.54 -29.57
N GLN A 274 -3.66 8.47 -30.82
CA GLN A 274 -3.40 9.53 -31.81
C GLN A 274 -4.11 10.84 -31.46
N PHE A 275 -5.16 10.77 -30.64
CA PHE A 275 -5.99 11.91 -30.24
C PHE A 275 -5.67 12.41 -28.83
N VAL A 276 -4.75 11.77 -28.12
CA VAL A 276 -4.25 12.27 -26.84
C VAL A 276 -3.50 13.58 -27.08
N PRO A 277 -3.90 14.70 -26.44
CA PRO A 277 -3.21 15.97 -26.57
C PRO A 277 -1.75 15.89 -26.13
N LYS A 278 -0.85 16.42 -26.96
CA LYS A 278 0.58 16.44 -26.65
C LYS A 278 0.90 17.58 -25.68
N LYS A 279 1.75 17.31 -24.66
CA LYS A 279 2.28 18.27 -23.69
C LYS A 279 1.20 19.04 -22.92
N ARG A 280 0.16 18.34 -22.47
CA ARG A 280 -0.92 18.91 -21.68
C ARG A 280 -0.62 18.73 -20.18
N ASN A 281 -0.81 19.78 -19.39
CA ASN A 281 -0.66 19.74 -17.92
C ASN A 281 -1.98 19.36 -17.22
N THR A 282 -2.89 18.68 -17.91
CA THR A 282 -4.17 18.26 -17.34
C THR A 282 -4.40 16.80 -17.67
N THR A 283 -5.00 16.08 -16.73
CA THR A 283 -5.40 14.68 -16.87
C THR A 283 -6.19 14.44 -18.16
N PHE A 284 -5.82 13.38 -18.88
CA PHE A 284 -6.56 12.89 -20.04
C PHE A 284 -6.92 11.43 -19.81
N VAL A 285 -8.21 11.10 -19.78
CA VAL A 285 -8.72 9.80 -19.36
C VAL A 285 -9.17 8.98 -20.57
N VAL A 286 -8.52 7.83 -20.77
CA VAL A 286 -8.91 6.81 -21.75
C VAL A 286 -9.53 5.63 -21.00
N HIS A 287 -10.84 5.45 -21.17
CA HIS A 287 -11.55 4.28 -20.67
C HIS A 287 -11.49 3.17 -21.72
N ILE A 288 -10.94 2.03 -21.34
CA ILE A 288 -10.75 0.86 -22.20
C ILE A 288 -11.69 -0.23 -21.70
N LYS A 289 -12.78 -0.47 -22.43
CA LYS A 289 -13.79 -1.45 -22.03
C LYS A 289 -13.23 -2.88 -21.99
N ALA A 290 -13.98 -3.78 -21.37
CA ALA A 290 -13.65 -5.21 -21.34
C ALA A 290 -13.38 -5.76 -22.74
N GLY A 291 -12.30 -6.52 -22.89
CA GLY A 291 -11.82 -7.03 -24.16
C GLY A 291 -10.36 -7.49 -24.09
N LEU A 292 -9.95 -8.29 -25.08
CA LEU A 292 -8.57 -8.72 -25.27
C LEU A 292 -7.95 -7.93 -26.43
N TYR A 293 -7.16 -6.93 -26.09
CA TYR A 293 -6.52 -6.00 -27.01
C TYR A 293 -5.14 -6.52 -27.40
N LYS A 294 -5.05 -7.23 -28.54
CA LYS A 294 -3.79 -7.76 -29.08
C LYS A 294 -3.01 -6.67 -29.82
N GLU A 295 -2.36 -5.80 -29.05
CA GLU A 295 -1.69 -4.60 -29.55
C GLU A 295 -0.38 -4.35 -28.80
N TYR A 296 0.58 -3.70 -29.48
CA TYR A 296 1.74 -3.12 -28.80
C TYR A 296 1.49 -1.63 -28.60
N VAL A 297 1.52 -1.16 -27.36
CA VAL A 297 1.11 0.20 -26.99
C VAL A 297 2.31 0.99 -26.48
N GLN A 298 2.50 2.21 -27.02
CA GLN A 298 3.57 3.12 -26.63
C GLN A 298 2.98 4.45 -26.17
N VAL A 299 3.06 4.73 -24.86
CA VAL A 299 2.76 6.05 -24.30
C VAL A 299 4.04 6.89 -24.38
N ASN A 300 4.11 7.75 -25.39
CA ASN A 300 5.30 8.55 -25.68
C ASN A 300 5.55 9.65 -24.62
N LYS A 301 6.79 10.15 -24.50
CA LYS A 301 7.15 11.25 -23.59
C LYS A 301 6.30 12.53 -23.72
N THR A 302 5.65 12.73 -24.87
CA THR A 302 4.75 13.87 -25.10
C THR A 302 3.33 13.67 -24.56
N MET A 303 2.97 12.46 -24.14
CA MET A 303 1.65 12.10 -23.61
C MET A 303 1.68 12.06 -22.07
N SER A 304 1.91 13.21 -21.42
CA SER A 304 1.91 13.32 -19.96
C SER A 304 0.48 13.35 -19.38
N HIS A 305 0.34 12.99 -18.10
CA HIS A 305 -0.94 12.97 -17.37
C HIS A 305 -2.02 12.08 -18.01
N LEU A 306 -1.61 11.02 -18.70
CA LEU A 306 -2.51 10.07 -19.33
C LEU A 306 -2.98 9.02 -18.30
N VAL A 307 -4.28 8.78 -18.27
CA VAL A 307 -4.91 7.78 -17.40
C VAL A 307 -5.58 6.70 -18.25
N PHE A 308 -5.19 5.45 -18.03
CA PHE A 308 -5.89 4.27 -18.53
C PHE A 308 -6.78 3.69 -17.44
N ILE A 309 -8.06 3.52 -17.74
CA ILE A 309 -9.03 2.87 -16.85
C ILE A 309 -9.61 1.68 -17.60
N GLY A 310 -9.48 0.47 -17.04
CA GLY A 310 -10.16 -0.72 -17.53
C GLY A 310 -11.44 -1.06 -16.75
N ASP A 311 -12.21 -2.03 -17.25
CA ASP A 311 -13.42 -2.55 -16.59
C ASP A 311 -13.11 -3.61 -15.52
N GLY A 312 -11.82 -3.95 -15.34
CA GLY A 312 -11.32 -4.92 -14.37
C GLY A 312 -10.02 -5.55 -14.86
N PRO A 313 -9.08 -5.89 -13.95
CA PRO A 313 -7.76 -6.41 -14.32
C PRO A 313 -7.79 -7.74 -15.10
N ASP A 314 -8.84 -8.56 -14.91
CA ASP A 314 -9.05 -9.80 -15.65
C ASP A 314 -10.04 -9.66 -16.83
N LYS A 315 -10.56 -8.44 -17.08
CA LYS A 315 -11.58 -8.17 -18.10
C LYS A 315 -11.05 -7.33 -19.27
N THR A 316 -10.26 -6.31 -18.97
CA THR A 316 -9.58 -5.48 -19.96
C THR A 316 -8.11 -5.89 -19.99
N ILE A 317 -7.67 -6.56 -21.06
CA ILE A 317 -6.32 -7.12 -21.15
C ILE A 317 -5.62 -6.60 -22.40
N ILE A 318 -4.43 -6.01 -22.27
CA ILE A 318 -3.54 -5.68 -23.38
C ILE A 318 -2.50 -6.79 -23.53
N SER A 319 -2.44 -7.42 -24.70
CA SER A 319 -1.72 -8.67 -24.92
C SER A 319 -0.72 -8.57 -26.08
N GLY A 320 0.49 -9.05 -25.84
CA GLY A 320 1.56 -9.17 -26.83
C GLY A 320 2.36 -10.46 -26.64
N ASN A 321 3.33 -10.71 -27.50
CA ASN A 321 4.18 -11.91 -27.43
C ASN A 321 5.63 -11.72 -27.96
N LYS A 322 6.12 -10.47 -28.04
CA LYS A 322 7.52 -10.23 -28.45
C LYS A 322 8.45 -10.78 -27.38
N ASN A 323 9.60 -11.30 -27.81
CA ASN A 323 10.53 -11.98 -26.91
C ASN A 323 11.97 -11.96 -27.45
N TYR A 324 12.91 -12.21 -26.54
CA TYR A 324 14.33 -12.14 -26.85
C TYR A 324 14.83 -13.27 -27.76
N LYS A 325 14.28 -14.48 -27.59
CA LYS A 325 14.69 -15.65 -28.39
C LYS A 325 14.47 -15.44 -29.89
N ASP A 326 13.43 -14.70 -30.25
CA ASP A 326 13.09 -14.37 -31.64
C ASP A 326 13.89 -13.17 -32.18
N GLY A 327 14.96 -12.77 -31.49
CA GLY A 327 15.92 -11.77 -31.98
C GLY A 327 15.59 -10.33 -31.61
N ILE A 328 14.61 -10.09 -30.74
CA ILE A 328 14.21 -8.77 -30.25
C ILE A 328 15.01 -8.42 -28.97
N THR A 329 15.48 -7.19 -28.79
CA THR A 329 16.14 -6.82 -27.51
C THR A 329 15.11 -6.78 -26.38
N THR A 330 15.49 -7.15 -25.16
CA THR A 330 14.57 -7.16 -24.00
C THR A 330 13.77 -5.86 -23.87
N TYR A 331 14.42 -4.70 -24.00
CA TYR A 331 13.78 -3.38 -23.96
C TYR A 331 12.64 -3.21 -24.99
N ARG A 332 12.79 -3.80 -26.19
CA ARG A 332 11.82 -3.76 -27.30
C ARG A 332 10.75 -4.87 -27.22
N THR A 333 10.83 -5.78 -26.25
CA THR A 333 9.84 -6.86 -26.09
C THR A 333 8.53 -6.44 -25.42
N ALA A 334 8.51 -5.27 -24.77
CA ALA A 334 7.37 -4.78 -24.01
C ALA A 334 6.06 -4.78 -24.84
N THR A 335 5.00 -5.40 -24.29
CA THR A 335 3.63 -5.25 -24.81
C THR A 335 3.18 -3.80 -24.66
N VAL A 336 3.41 -3.20 -23.48
CA VAL A 336 3.12 -1.79 -23.21
C VAL A 336 4.38 -1.08 -22.72
N ALA A 337 4.73 0.04 -23.34
CA ALA A 337 5.85 0.89 -22.94
C ALA A 337 5.36 2.29 -22.56
N ILE A 338 5.67 2.71 -21.34
CA ILE A 338 5.12 3.92 -20.72
C ILE A 338 6.27 4.89 -20.43
N VAL A 339 6.30 6.00 -21.17
CA VAL A 339 7.37 7.02 -21.10
C VAL A 339 6.82 8.39 -20.69
N GLY A 340 5.57 8.72 -21.02
CA GLY A 340 4.95 9.98 -20.60
C GLY A 340 4.77 10.06 -19.08
N ASN A 341 5.29 11.11 -18.45
CA ASN A 341 5.24 11.31 -16.98
C ASN A 341 3.81 11.43 -16.43
N TYR A 342 3.65 11.14 -15.15
CA TYR A 342 2.39 11.19 -14.40
C TYR A 342 1.32 10.22 -14.96
N PHE A 343 1.76 9.09 -15.50
CA PHE A 343 0.87 8.08 -16.06
C PHE A 343 0.13 7.33 -14.95
N ILE A 344 -1.15 7.05 -15.15
CA ILE A 344 -1.93 6.22 -14.23
C ILE A 344 -2.59 5.08 -15.00
N ALA A 345 -2.50 3.86 -14.49
CA ALA A 345 -3.33 2.75 -14.93
C ALA A 345 -4.16 2.21 -13.76
N LYS A 346 -5.45 1.96 -14.02
CA LYS A 346 -6.38 1.40 -13.04
C LYS A 346 -7.22 0.29 -13.65
N ASN A 347 -7.44 -0.79 -12.90
CA ASN A 347 -8.37 -1.88 -13.26
C ASN A 347 -8.09 -2.51 -14.63
N ILE A 348 -6.82 -2.74 -14.98
CA ILE A 348 -6.43 -3.24 -16.31
C ILE A 348 -5.32 -4.30 -16.20
N GLY A 349 -5.38 -5.30 -17.07
CA GLY A 349 -4.39 -6.36 -17.22
C GLY A 349 -3.44 -6.11 -18.40
N PHE A 350 -2.18 -6.48 -18.23
CA PHE A 350 -1.14 -6.44 -19.25
C PHE A 350 -0.46 -7.80 -19.30
N GLU A 351 -0.31 -8.38 -20.49
CA GLU A 351 0.32 -9.68 -20.63
C GLU A 351 1.35 -9.76 -21.76
N ASN A 352 2.35 -10.62 -21.55
CA ASN A 352 3.19 -11.13 -22.62
C ASN A 352 3.11 -12.67 -22.66
N THR A 353 2.52 -13.19 -23.74
CA THR A 353 2.16 -14.60 -23.91
C THR A 353 3.25 -15.44 -24.57
N ALA A 354 4.48 -14.92 -24.72
CA ALA A 354 5.57 -15.65 -25.38
C ALA A 354 5.92 -17.00 -24.74
N GLY A 355 5.76 -17.12 -23.41
CA GLY A 355 6.02 -18.36 -22.66
C GLY A 355 7.47 -18.53 -22.21
N ALA A 356 7.71 -19.42 -21.22
CA ALA A 356 9.02 -19.63 -20.62
C ALA A 356 10.14 -20.02 -21.61
N ILE A 357 9.80 -20.75 -22.68
CA ILE A 357 10.77 -21.20 -23.71
C ILE A 357 11.34 -20.06 -24.55
N LYS A 358 10.74 -18.87 -24.50
CA LYS A 358 11.09 -17.70 -25.29
C LYS A 358 12.03 -16.71 -24.58
N HIS A 359 12.49 -17.06 -23.38
CA HIS A 359 13.36 -16.23 -22.55
C HIS A 359 12.69 -14.87 -22.22
N GLN A 360 13.46 -13.77 -22.17
CA GLN A 360 12.96 -12.45 -21.77
C GLN A 360 11.79 -11.97 -22.65
N ALA A 361 10.67 -11.62 -22.03
CA ALA A 361 9.47 -11.17 -22.71
C ALA A 361 8.63 -10.25 -21.80
N VAL A 362 8.81 -8.95 -21.99
CA VAL A 362 8.23 -7.93 -21.10
C VAL A 362 6.75 -7.70 -21.38
N ALA A 363 5.92 -7.71 -20.34
CA ALA A 363 4.51 -7.28 -20.43
C ALA A 363 4.43 -5.75 -20.37
N VAL A 364 5.05 -5.13 -19.37
CA VAL A 364 5.06 -3.67 -19.22
C VAL A 364 6.45 -3.14 -18.92
N ARG A 365 6.84 -2.07 -19.62
CA ARG A 365 8.03 -1.29 -19.32
C ARG A 365 7.64 0.14 -18.92
N VAL A 366 8.16 0.61 -17.78
CA VAL A 366 7.80 1.91 -17.20
C VAL A 366 9.04 2.77 -17.04
N GLN A 367 9.05 3.92 -17.73
CA GLN A 367 10.05 5.01 -17.67
C GLN A 367 9.37 6.34 -17.28
N SER A 368 8.15 6.28 -16.74
CA SER A 368 7.33 7.44 -16.41
C SER A 368 7.56 7.82 -14.94
N ASP A 369 8.01 9.05 -14.71
CA ASP A 369 8.12 9.58 -13.35
C ASP A 369 6.74 9.86 -12.76
N GLU A 370 6.62 9.61 -11.45
CA GLU A 370 5.38 9.73 -10.68
C GLU A 370 4.21 8.92 -11.30
N SER A 371 4.51 7.70 -11.75
CA SER A 371 3.50 6.80 -12.32
C SER A 371 2.81 5.94 -11.27
N ILE A 372 1.49 5.71 -11.45
CA ILE A 372 0.65 4.95 -10.53
C ILE A 372 -0.02 3.78 -11.24
N PHE A 373 0.03 2.60 -10.63
CA PHE A 373 -0.72 1.42 -11.06
C PHE A 373 -1.59 0.93 -9.90
N PHE A 374 -2.90 0.90 -10.09
CA PHE A 374 -3.85 0.51 -9.05
C PHE A 374 -4.79 -0.61 -9.51
N ASN A 375 -4.80 -1.73 -8.79
CA ASN A 375 -5.61 -2.89 -9.14
C ASN A 375 -5.34 -3.36 -10.59
N CYS A 376 -4.06 -3.45 -10.95
CA CYS A 376 -3.59 -3.90 -12.25
C CYS A 376 -3.01 -5.31 -12.17
N ARG A 377 -3.03 -6.02 -13.29
CA ARG A 377 -2.43 -7.34 -13.42
C ARG A 377 -1.32 -7.33 -14.47
N PHE A 378 -0.19 -7.94 -14.16
CA PHE A 378 0.97 -8.03 -15.05
C PHE A 378 1.34 -9.51 -15.18
N ASP A 379 1.09 -10.10 -16.34
CA ASP A 379 1.29 -11.52 -16.56
C ASP A 379 2.37 -11.80 -17.61
N GLY A 380 3.33 -12.64 -17.24
CA GLY A 380 4.40 -13.06 -18.12
C GLY A 380 5.12 -14.29 -17.59
N TYR A 381 6.34 -14.51 -18.07
CA TYR A 381 7.24 -15.54 -17.57
C TYR A 381 8.56 -14.91 -17.12
N GLN A 382 9.56 -14.82 -18.00
CA GLN A 382 10.81 -14.15 -17.68
C GLN A 382 10.69 -12.66 -18.04
N ASP A 383 11.13 -11.79 -17.13
CA ASP A 383 11.16 -10.33 -17.31
C ASP A 383 9.77 -9.67 -17.46
N THR A 384 8.74 -10.11 -16.71
CA THR A 384 7.34 -9.63 -16.85
C THR A 384 7.20 -8.10 -16.73
N LEU A 385 7.69 -7.50 -15.64
CA LEU A 385 7.56 -6.08 -15.33
C LEU A 385 8.94 -5.41 -15.29
N TYR A 386 9.18 -4.53 -16.25
CA TYR A 386 10.39 -3.72 -16.36
C TYR A 386 10.14 -2.32 -15.78
N THR A 387 10.35 -2.15 -14.48
CA THR A 387 10.35 -0.84 -13.80
C THR A 387 11.68 -0.13 -14.07
N HIS A 388 11.79 0.51 -15.23
CA HIS A 388 13.07 0.90 -15.83
C HIS A 388 13.77 2.05 -15.07
N SER A 389 13.10 3.17 -14.85
CA SER A 389 13.66 4.37 -14.21
C SER A 389 12.58 5.21 -13.53
N HIS A 390 12.98 6.25 -12.78
CA HIS A 390 12.12 7.22 -12.09
C HIS A 390 11.30 6.67 -10.92
N ARG A 391 10.37 7.48 -10.37
CA ARG A 391 9.52 7.14 -9.22
C ARG A 391 8.23 6.45 -9.69
N GLN A 392 7.90 5.33 -9.07
CA GLN A 392 6.75 4.51 -9.47
C GLN A 392 6.04 3.94 -8.24
N PHE A 393 4.71 3.94 -8.25
CA PHE A 393 3.89 3.39 -7.17
C PHE A 393 2.89 2.35 -7.69
N PHE A 394 2.93 1.16 -7.10
CA PHE A 394 2.05 0.04 -7.42
C PHE A 394 1.22 -0.32 -6.19
N ARG A 395 -0.11 -0.34 -6.34
CA ARG A 395 -1.05 -0.60 -5.25
C ARG A 395 -2.04 -1.68 -5.65
N ASP A 396 -2.22 -2.69 -4.79
CA ASP A 396 -3.20 -3.77 -5.02
C ASP A 396 -3.01 -4.48 -6.38
N CYS A 397 -1.78 -4.55 -6.89
CA CYS A 397 -1.45 -5.16 -8.17
C CYS A 397 -1.06 -6.63 -8.00
N THR A 398 -1.30 -7.44 -9.04
CA THR A 398 -0.76 -8.81 -9.14
C THR A 398 0.31 -8.85 -10.23
N ILE A 399 1.52 -9.26 -9.88
CA ILE A 399 2.64 -9.43 -10.82
C ILE A 399 3.01 -10.92 -10.86
N SER A 400 2.87 -11.57 -12.01
CA SER A 400 3.16 -12.99 -12.18
C SER A 400 4.32 -13.27 -13.13
N GLY A 401 5.16 -14.25 -12.77
CA GLY A 401 6.26 -14.67 -13.63
C GLY A 401 7.17 -15.73 -13.01
N THR A 402 8.37 -15.87 -13.59
CA THR A 402 9.33 -16.95 -13.28
C THR A 402 10.71 -16.37 -12.93
N ILE A 403 11.54 -16.07 -13.92
CA ILE A 403 12.91 -15.55 -13.75
C ILE A 403 12.87 -14.03 -13.85
N ASP A 404 13.38 -13.34 -12.83
CA ASP A 404 13.57 -11.89 -12.80
C ASP A 404 12.33 -11.11 -13.23
N PHE A 405 11.14 -11.61 -12.85
CA PHE A 405 9.90 -11.10 -13.43
C PHE A 405 9.53 -9.69 -12.95
N LEU A 406 10.26 -9.16 -11.97
CA LEU A 406 10.25 -7.75 -11.58
C LEU A 406 11.70 -7.23 -11.57
N PHE A 407 12.04 -6.35 -12.51
CA PHE A 407 13.42 -5.91 -12.73
C PHE A 407 13.50 -4.49 -13.29
N GLY A 408 14.70 -3.92 -13.25
CA GLY A 408 14.97 -2.54 -13.63
C GLY A 408 15.63 -1.74 -12.52
N ASP A 409 15.63 -0.41 -12.67
CA ASP A 409 16.40 0.52 -11.84
C ASP A 409 15.56 1.75 -11.43
N ALA A 410 14.25 1.57 -11.31
CA ALA A 410 13.36 2.60 -10.79
C ALA A 410 13.46 2.75 -9.26
N ALA A 411 13.07 3.90 -8.73
CA ALA A 411 12.64 4.05 -7.35
C ALA A 411 11.17 3.59 -7.27
N ALA A 412 10.95 2.29 -7.08
CA ALA A 412 9.61 1.69 -7.15
C ALA A 412 9.15 1.16 -5.80
N VAL A 413 7.93 1.56 -5.40
CA VAL A 413 7.25 1.10 -4.20
C VAL A 413 6.05 0.25 -4.59
N PHE A 414 5.98 -0.96 -4.03
CA PHE A 414 4.88 -1.89 -4.18
C PHE A 414 4.18 -2.02 -2.83
N GLN A 415 2.91 -1.63 -2.76
CA GLN A 415 2.12 -1.67 -1.55
C GLN A 415 0.92 -2.60 -1.71
N ASN A 416 0.79 -3.58 -0.81
CA ASN A 416 -0.27 -4.59 -0.85
C ASN A 416 -0.41 -5.31 -2.20
N CYS A 417 0.72 -5.57 -2.87
CA CYS A 417 0.75 -6.29 -4.14
C CYS A 417 0.96 -7.80 -3.92
N THR A 418 0.53 -8.61 -4.88
CA THR A 418 0.81 -10.05 -4.93
C THR A 418 1.90 -10.34 -5.94
N LEU A 419 2.99 -10.98 -5.49
CA LEU A 419 4.09 -11.46 -6.33
C LEU A 419 3.89 -12.97 -6.55
N LEU A 420 3.37 -13.33 -7.71
CA LEU A 420 2.87 -14.66 -8.02
C LEU A 420 3.87 -15.46 -8.86
N VAL A 421 4.55 -16.42 -8.21
CA VAL A 421 5.53 -17.30 -8.85
C VAL A 421 4.83 -18.37 -9.68
N ARG A 422 5.20 -18.46 -10.95
CA ARG A 422 4.66 -19.41 -11.93
C ARG A 422 5.61 -20.57 -12.17
N LYS A 423 5.11 -21.64 -12.79
CA LYS A 423 5.94 -22.79 -13.14
C LYS A 423 6.96 -22.41 -14.23
N PRO A 424 8.28 -22.53 -13.96
CA PRO A 424 9.31 -22.28 -14.98
C PRO A 424 9.55 -23.55 -15.82
N LEU A 425 10.56 -23.50 -16.71
CA LEU A 425 11.04 -24.73 -17.34
C LEU A 425 11.70 -25.65 -16.29
N PRO A 426 11.78 -26.97 -16.55
CA PRO A 426 12.42 -27.90 -15.62
C PRO A 426 13.82 -27.44 -15.20
N ASN A 427 14.11 -27.52 -13.89
CA ASN A 427 15.38 -27.15 -13.27
C ASN A 427 15.78 -25.67 -13.35
N GLN A 428 14.87 -24.77 -13.75
CA GLN A 428 15.07 -23.33 -13.60
C GLN A 428 14.66 -22.87 -12.21
N ALA A 429 15.45 -21.95 -11.65
CA ALA A 429 15.10 -21.20 -10.45
C ALA A 429 14.21 -19.98 -10.81
N CYS A 430 13.49 -19.47 -9.81
CA CYS A 430 12.60 -18.32 -9.92
C CYS A 430 13.01 -17.20 -8.94
N PRO A 431 14.08 -16.43 -9.24
CA PRO A 431 14.31 -15.16 -8.56
C PRO A 431 13.18 -14.18 -8.90
N ILE A 432 12.51 -13.65 -7.88
CA ILE A 432 11.39 -12.71 -8.04
C ILE A 432 11.88 -11.36 -8.54
N THR A 433 12.95 -10.84 -7.92
CA THR A 433 13.48 -9.50 -8.22
C THR A 433 14.89 -9.52 -8.81
N ALA A 434 15.16 -8.56 -9.70
CA ALA A 434 16.50 -8.31 -10.25
C ALA A 434 16.76 -6.80 -10.38
N HIS A 435 17.09 -6.14 -9.26
CA HIS A 435 17.30 -4.69 -9.24
C HIS A 435 18.65 -4.28 -9.88
N GLY A 436 18.62 -3.23 -10.69
CA GLY A 436 19.65 -2.81 -11.63
C GLY A 436 20.54 -1.62 -11.23
N ARG A 437 20.59 -1.23 -9.95
CA ARG A 437 21.40 -0.09 -9.49
C ARG A 437 22.89 -0.26 -9.75
N LYS A 438 23.52 0.74 -10.37
CA LYS A 438 24.93 0.71 -10.78
C LYS A 438 25.83 1.67 -10.02
N ASP A 439 25.28 2.69 -9.37
CA ASP A 439 26.01 3.64 -8.55
C ASP A 439 25.39 3.72 -7.14
N PRO A 440 26.20 3.67 -6.07
CA PRO A 440 25.67 3.68 -4.70
C PRO A 440 24.88 4.94 -4.37
N ARG A 441 25.12 6.05 -5.09
CA ARG A 441 24.50 7.37 -4.87
C ARG A 441 23.13 7.51 -5.54
N GLU A 442 22.75 6.58 -6.41
CA GLU A 442 21.42 6.56 -7.02
C GLU A 442 20.33 6.43 -5.95
N SER A 443 19.21 7.12 -6.17
CA SER A 443 18.01 7.08 -5.32
C SER A 443 17.08 5.90 -5.64
N THR A 444 17.54 4.95 -6.47
CA THR A 444 16.74 3.85 -7.04
C THR A 444 16.78 2.58 -6.19
N GLY A 445 15.78 1.71 -6.33
CA GLY A 445 15.63 0.53 -5.49
C GLY A 445 14.18 0.08 -5.42
N PHE A 446 13.98 -1.21 -5.17
CA PHE A 446 12.64 -1.75 -4.93
C PHE A 446 12.30 -1.77 -3.46
N VAL A 447 11.10 -1.31 -3.13
CA VAL A 447 10.53 -1.39 -1.78
C VAL A 447 9.21 -2.12 -1.87
N PHE A 448 9.10 -3.25 -1.18
CA PHE A 448 7.86 -4.01 -1.03
C PHE A 448 7.32 -3.80 0.38
N GLN A 449 6.07 -3.39 0.50
CA GLN A 449 5.45 -3.06 1.78
C GLN A 449 4.06 -3.68 1.88
N GLY A 450 3.86 -4.60 2.83
CA GLY A 450 2.54 -5.24 3.00
C GLY A 450 2.18 -6.21 1.87
N CYS A 451 3.15 -6.65 1.09
CA CYS A 451 2.91 -7.52 -0.07
C CYS A 451 2.71 -8.98 0.34
N THR A 452 2.29 -9.80 -0.62
CA THR A 452 2.22 -11.26 -0.47
C THR A 452 3.00 -11.94 -1.59
N ILE A 453 3.94 -12.82 -1.24
CA ILE A 453 4.54 -13.76 -2.20
C ILE A 453 3.68 -15.02 -2.22
N ALA A 454 3.29 -15.46 -3.41
CA ALA A 454 2.44 -16.64 -3.62
C ALA A 454 2.96 -17.46 -4.81
N GLY A 455 2.50 -18.71 -4.93
CA GLY A 455 2.83 -19.60 -6.04
C GLY A 455 1.56 -20.08 -6.75
N GLU A 456 1.57 -20.12 -8.08
CA GLU A 456 0.50 -20.76 -8.85
C GLU A 456 0.41 -22.27 -8.53
N PRO A 457 -0.77 -22.89 -8.64
CA PRO A 457 -0.94 -24.31 -8.30
C PRO A 457 0.05 -25.25 -9.01
N ASP A 458 0.41 -24.94 -10.25
CA ASP A 458 1.36 -25.72 -11.06
C ASP A 458 2.83 -25.49 -10.66
N TYR A 459 3.17 -24.30 -10.17
CA TYR A 459 4.46 -24.02 -9.53
C TYR A 459 4.59 -24.77 -8.22
N LEU A 460 3.55 -24.76 -7.38
CA LEU A 460 3.55 -25.47 -6.10
C LEU A 460 3.79 -26.97 -6.26
N ALA A 461 3.35 -27.55 -7.39
CA ALA A 461 3.63 -28.94 -7.73
C ALA A 461 5.10 -29.23 -8.08
N VAL A 462 5.91 -28.22 -8.39
CA VAL A 462 7.33 -28.35 -8.76
C VAL A 462 8.29 -27.58 -7.85
N LYS A 463 7.79 -27.01 -6.75
CA LYS A 463 8.54 -26.12 -5.84
C LYS A 463 9.83 -26.73 -5.27
N GLU A 464 9.86 -28.06 -5.13
CA GLU A 464 11.04 -28.80 -4.64
C GLU A 464 12.20 -28.81 -5.66
N THR A 465 11.88 -28.77 -6.96
CA THR A 465 12.86 -28.79 -8.06
C THR A 465 13.14 -27.41 -8.64
N SER A 466 12.13 -26.53 -8.64
CA SER A 466 12.18 -25.17 -9.17
C SER A 466 12.19 -24.18 -8.02
N LYS A 467 13.39 -23.89 -7.52
CA LYS A 467 13.62 -23.07 -6.34
C LYS A 467 13.26 -21.60 -6.59
N ALA A 468 12.50 -20.97 -5.69
CA ALA A 468 12.28 -19.52 -5.73
C ALA A 468 13.15 -18.76 -4.73
N TYR A 469 13.53 -17.54 -5.11
CA TYR A 469 14.34 -16.61 -4.32
C TYR A 469 13.69 -15.22 -4.33
N LEU A 470 13.91 -14.44 -3.28
CA LEU A 470 13.46 -13.05 -3.18
C LEU A 470 14.05 -12.19 -4.32
N GLY A 471 15.29 -12.48 -4.71
CA GLY A 471 15.91 -11.83 -5.86
C GLY A 471 17.39 -12.14 -6.03
N ARG A 472 18.01 -11.44 -6.97
CA ARG A 472 19.43 -11.50 -7.28
C ARG A 472 20.00 -10.18 -7.82
N PRO A 473 21.28 -9.86 -7.57
CA PRO A 473 21.85 -8.56 -7.90
C PRO A 473 22.23 -8.46 -9.38
N TRP A 474 21.30 -8.00 -10.21
CA TRP A 474 21.58 -7.78 -11.63
C TRP A 474 22.76 -6.81 -11.85
N LYS A 475 22.90 -5.82 -10.97
CA LYS A 475 24.00 -4.84 -10.97
C LYS A 475 24.64 -4.71 -9.60
N GLU A 476 25.85 -4.14 -9.59
CA GLU A 476 26.78 -4.18 -8.44
C GLU A 476 26.19 -3.58 -7.16
N TYR A 477 25.35 -2.54 -7.25
CA TYR A 477 24.78 -1.85 -6.09
C TYR A 477 23.29 -2.15 -5.90
N SER A 478 22.80 -3.26 -6.47
CA SER A 478 21.41 -3.72 -6.41
C SER A 478 20.76 -3.46 -5.04
N ARG A 479 19.56 -2.87 -5.02
CA ARG A 479 18.88 -2.47 -3.79
C ARG A 479 17.45 -2.95 -3.77
N THR A 480 17.10 -3.72 -2.74
CA THR A 480 15.77 -4.29 -2.57
C THR A 480 15.46 -4.42 -1.08
N ILE A 481 14.35 -3.81 -0.66
CA ILE A 481 13.86 -3.84 0.71
C ILE A 481 12.50 -4.53 0.68
N ILE A 482 12.36 -5.61 1.45
CA ILE A 482 11.10 -6.33 1.59
C ILE A 482 10.64 -6.18 3.03
N MET A 483 9.54 -5.46 3.23
CA MET A 483 9.03 -5.16 4.57
C MET A 483 7.54 -5.46 4.73
N ASN A 484 7.16 -5.88 5.95
CA ASN A 484 5.79 -6.26 6.31
C ASN A 484 5.14 -7.23 5.30
N THR A 485 5.93 -8.07 4.64
CA THR A 485 5.49 -8.90 3.51
C THR A 485 5.36 -10.36 3.94
N PHE A 486 4.34 -11.06 3.45
CA PHE A 486 4.20 -12.51 3.67
C PHE A 486 5.10 -13.29 2.70
N ILE A 487 5.95 -14.15 3.25
CA ILE A 487 6.93 -14.98 2.52
C ILE A 487 6.62 -16.47 2.76
N PRO A 488 6.21 -17.24 1.74
CA PRO A 488 5.83 -18.66 1.86
C PRO A 488 7.03 -19.61 1.99
N ASP A 489 6.77 -20.89 2.29
CA ASP A 489 7.77 -21.92 2.64
C ASP A 489 8.64 -22.35 1.47
N PHE A 490 8.14 -22.16 0.25
CA PHE A 490 8.88 -22.50 -0.95
C PHE A 490 10.00 -21.51 -1.27
N VAL A 491 10.00 -20.32 -0.67
CA VAL A 491 11.12 -19.39 -0.80
C VAL A 491 12.30 -19.98 -0.06
N GLN A 492 13.41 -20.15 -0.78
CA GLN A 492 14.57 -20.85 -0.24
C GLN A 492 15.08 -20.19 1.05
N PRO A 493 15.56 -20.95 2.05
CA PRO A 493 16.07 -20.39 3.31
C PRO A 493 17.21 -19.38 3.12
N GLN A 494 18.01 -19.55 2.06
CA GLN A 494 19.04 -18.60 1.65
C GLN A 494 18.48 -17.20 1.35
N GLY A 495 17.20 -17.10 1.00
CA GLY A 495 16.46 -15.89 0.64
C GLY A 495 16.83 -15.37 -0.74
N TRP A 496 18.11 -15.11 -0.95
CA TRP A 496 18.66 -14.42 -2.11
C TRP A 496 19.59 -15.33 -2.92
N GLN A 497 19.63 -15.11 -4.24
CA GLN A 497 20.45 -15.88 -5.16
C GLN A 497 21.62 -15.02 -5.68
N PRO A 498 22.87 -15.53 -5.75
CA PRO A 498 23.95 -14.84 -6.42
C PRO A 498 23.61 -14.64 -7.91
N TRP A 499 24.02 -13.51 -8.49
CA TRP A 499 23.96 -13.33 -9.93
C TRP A 499 25.01 -14.19 -10.64
N LEU A 500 26.29 -14.00 -10.28
CA LEU A 500 27.42 -14.78 -10.75
C LEU A 500 28.58 -14.68 -9.76
N GLY A 501 29.02 -15.81 -9.20
CA GLY A 501 30.13 -15.82 -8.25
C GLY A 501 29.88 -14.89 -7.05
N ASP A 502 30.84 -14.02 -6.76
CA ASP A 502 30.77 -13.03 -5.69
C ASP A 502 30.38 -11.61 -6.15
N PHE A 503 29.93 -11.46 -7.42
CA PHE A 503 29.53 -10.19 -7.99
C PHE A 503 28.40 -9.52 -7.18
N GLY A 504 28.60 -8.25 -6.83
CA GLY A 504 27.63 -7.43 -6.09
C GLY A 504 27.43 -7.81 -4.62
N LEU A 505 27.90 -8.97 -4.16
CA LEU A 505 27.56 -9.50 -2.83
C LEU A 505 28.08 -8.62 -1.67
N LYS A 506 29.12 -7.83 -1.91
CA LYS A 506 29.69 -6.89 -0.91
C LYS A 506 29.01 -5.52 -0.91
N THR A 507 28.45 -5.12 -2.04
CA THR A 507 28.05 -3.75 -2.36
C THR A 507 26.54 -3.55 -2.49
N LEU A 508 25.80 -4.63 -2.75
CA LEU A 508 24.34 -4.63 -2.76
C LEU A 508 23.76 -4.20 -1.41
N PHE A 509 22.49 -3.83 -1.42
CA PHE A 509 21.72 -3.44 -0.25
C PHE A 509 20.40 -4.22 -0.23
N TYR A 510 20.41 -5.39 0.38
CA TYR A 510 19.20 -6.19 0.57
C TYR A 510 18.81 -6.22 2.03
N SER A 511 17.52 -5.99 2.30
CA SER A 511 16.99 -5.97 3.65
C SER A 511 15.60 -6.60 3.71
N GLU A 512 15.36 -7.29 4.82
CA GLU A 512 14.09 -7.90 5.18
C GLU A 512 13.66 -7.34 6.54
N VAL A 513 12.47 -6.76 6.62
CA VAL A 513 12.01 -6.03 7.81
C VAL A 513 10.60 -6.47 8.18
N GLN A 514 10.42 -7.05 9.36
CA GLN A 514 9.09 -7.39 9.89
C GLN A 514 8.25 -8.26 8.92
N ASN A 515 8.90 -9.12 8.13
CA ASN A 515 8.23 -10.04 7.23
C ASN A 515 7.61 -11.22 8.01
N THR A 516 6.51 -11.75 7.49
CA THR A 516 5.76 -12.85 8.12
C THR A 516 5.75 -14.08 7.21
N GLY A 517 5.29 -15.21 7.73
CA GLY A 517 5.12 -16.44 6.96
C GLY A 517 6.31 -17.40 7.03
N PRO A 518 6.17 -18.58 6.40
CA PRO A 518 7.09 -19.70 6.62
C PRO A 518 8.52 -19.42 6.20
N GLY A 519 8.66 -18.67 5.11
CA GLY A 519 9.92 -18.38 4.47
C GLY A 519 10.60 -17.13 5.03
N SER A 520 10.02 -16.42 6.01
CA SER A 520 10.57 -15.16 6.53
C SER A 520 11.68 -15.35 7.57
N ALA A 521 11.98 -16.58 7.99
CA ALA A 521 13.02 -16.86 8.95
C ALA A 521 14.41 -16.42 8.45
N LEU A 522 15.11 -15.60 9.23
CA LEU A 522 16.40 -15.01 8.85
C LEU A 522 17.62 -15.91 9.13
N ALA A 523 17.48 -16.95 9.96
CA ALA A 523 18.59 -17.73 10.50
C ALA A 523 19.49 -18.40 9.45
N ASN A 524 18.94 -18.75 8.29
CA ASN A 524 19.65 -19.45 7.20
C ASN A 524 19.85 -18.57 5.96
N ARG A 525 19.64 -17.25 6.10
CA ARG A 525 19.91 -16.31 5.03
C ARG A 525 21.38 -16.30 4.68
N VAL A 526 21.68 -15.95 3.43
CA VAL A 526 23.04 -15.71 2.97
C VAL A 526 23.74 -14.67 3.84
N THR A 527 25.04 -14.85 4.08
CA THR A 527 25.85 -13.99 4.97
C THR A 527 26.64 -12.93 4.21
N TRP A 528 26.11 -12.47 3.08
CA TRP A 528 26.82 -11.48 2.25
C TRP A 528 26.89 -10.14 2.96
N ALA A 529 27.99 -9.39 2.80
CA ALA A 529 28.14 -8.07 3.42
C ALA A 529 27.08 -7.05 2.92
N GLY A 530 26.47 -7.31 1.76
CA GLY A 530 25.36 -6.52 1.24
C GLY A 530 23.98 -6.81 1.88
N ILE A 531 23.85 -7.86 2.69
CA ILE A 531 22.64 -8.03 3.52
C ILE A 531 22.71 -7.03 4.68
N LYS A 532 21.71 -6.15 4.76
CA LYS A 532 21.66 -5.06 5.73
C LYS A 532 20.53 -5.29 6.73
N THR A 533 20.85 -5.09 8.00
CA THR A 533 19.84 -4.91 9.04
C THR A 533 19.60 -3.41 9.19
N LEU A 534 18.33 -2.98 9.16
CA LEU A 534 17.96 -1.58 9.24
C LEU A 534 17.53 -1.21 10.67
N SER A 535 17.93 -0.03 11.12
CA SER A 535 17.35 0.59 12.31
C SER A 535 15.92 1.07 12.04
N GLU A 536 15.13 1.33 13.08
CA GLU A 536 13.78 1.91 12.92
C GLU A 536 13.82 3.24 12.14
N GLU A 537 14.83 4.07 12.38
CA GLU A 537 15.04 5.31 11.65
C GLU A 537 15.36 5.08 10.17
N ASP A 538 16.18 4.08 9.85
CA ASP A 538 16.51 3.74 8.47
C ASP A 538 15.32 3.14 7.72
N ILE A 539 14.45 2.40 8.41
CA ILE A 539 13.22 1.86 7.83
C ILE A 539 12.31 2.98 7.32
N LEU A 540 12.18 4.07 8.08
CA LEU A 540 11.36 5.22 7.70
C LEU A 540 11.81 5.86 6.38
N LYS A 541 13.12 5.83 6.07
CA LYS A 541 13.68 6.35 4.80
C LYS A 541 13.19 5.59 3.57
N PHE A 542 12.74 4.35 3.75
CA PHE A 542 12.20 3.52 2.68
C PHE A 542 10.67 3.53 2.63
N THR A 543 9.99 4.30 3.49
CA THR A 543 8.53 4.47 3.39
C THR A 543 8.14 5.28 2.17
N PRO A 544 6.92 5.10 1.62
CA PRO A 544 6.51 5.79 0.40
C PRO A 544 6.66 7.32 0.46
N ALA A 545 6.36 7.93 1.60
CA ALA A 545 6.50 9.37 1.80
C ALA A 545 7.94 9.88 1.69
N GLN A 546 8.92 9.15 2.24
CA GLN A 546 10.31 9.60 2.21
C GLN A 546 11.05 9.13 0.97
N TYR A 547 10.79 7.89 0.52
CA TYR A 547 11.57 7.24 -0.52
C TYR A 547 11.24 7.78 -1.92
N ILE A 548 9.94 7.94 -2.21
CA ILE A 548 9.45 8.41 -3.52
C ILE A 548 8.66 9.72 -3.42
N GLN A 549 8.70 10.40 -2.27
CA GLN A 549 7.98 11.66 -2.04
C GLN A 549 6.47 11.50 -2.30
N GLY A 550 5.93 10.32 -1.96
CA GLY A 550 4.58 9.91 -2.38
C GLY A 550 3.46 10.84 -1.92
N ASP A 551 3.65 11.53 -0.78
CA ASP A 551 2.68 12.46 -0.22
C ASP A 551 2.41 13.66 -1.15
N ASP A 552 3.36 14.01 -2.02
CA ASP A 552 3.23 15.17 -2.90
C ASP A 552 2.42 14.87 -4.17
N TRP A 553 2.35 13.61 -4.63
CA TRP A 553 1.78 13.25 -5.95
C TRP A 553 0.75 12.11 -5.97
N ILE A 554 0.67 11.27 -4.94
CA ILE A 554 -0.29 10.14 -4.87
C ILE A 554 -1.67 10.56 -4.31
N PRO A 555 -1.77 11.38 -3.23
CA PRO A 555 -3.07 11.80 -2.69
C PRO A 555 -3.96 12.51 -3.73
N GLY A 556 -5.27 12.28 -3.64
CA GLY A 556 -6.26 12.88 -4.54
C GLY A 556 -6.38 12.21 -5.92
N LYS A 557 -5.61 11.14 -6.17
CA LYS A 557 -5.72 10.32 -7.40
C LYS A 557 -6.66 9.11 -7.26
N GLY A 558 -7.46 9.03 -6.20
CA GLY A 558 -8.42 7.92 -6.00
C GLY A 558 -7.77 6.53 -5.89
N VAL A 559 -6.54 6.49 -5.36
CA VAL A 559 -5.75 5.27 -5.10
C VAL A 559 -5.46 5.19 -3.60
N PRO A 560 -5.71 4.05 -2.93
CA PRO A 560 -5.32 3.86 -1.53
C PRO A 560 -3.81 4.03 -1.36
N TYR A 561 -3.41 4.76 -0.32
CA TYR A 561 -2.02 5.12 -0.10
C TYR A 561 -1.72 5.16 1.38
N THR A 562 -0.76 4.35 1.83
CA THR A 562 -0.21 4.47 3.19
C THR A 562 1.14 5.17 3.11
N THR A 563 1.23 6.32 3.78
CA THR A 563 2.39 7.24 3.76
C THR A 563 3.64 6.67 4.45
N GLY A 564 3.48 6.04 5.62
CA GLY A 564 4.56 5.59 6.50
C GLY A 564 4.75 4.07 6.53
N LEU A 565 5.44 3.57 7.57
CA LEU A 565 5.60 2.14 7.81
C LEU A 565 4.24 1.52 8.19
N LEU A 566 3.95 0.31 7.68
CA LEU A 566 2.79 -0.44 8.15
C LEU A 566 3.10 -0.92 9.56
N ALA A 567 2.21 -0.67 10.53
CA ALA A 567 2.46 -0.99 11.93
C ALA A 567 2.92 -2.46 12.10
N GLY A 568 4.17 -2.62 12.55
CA GLY A 568 4.86 -3.89 12.68
C GLY A 568 4.59 -4.57 14.02
N ASN A 569 4.31 -5.86 13.97
CA ASN A 569 4.03 -6.73 15.11
C ASN A 569 5.33 -7.41 15.61
N PRO A 570 5.80 -7.24 16.87
CA PRO A 570 7.09 -7.79 17.35
C PRO A 570 7.14 -9.32 17.58
N ALA A 571 6.04 -10.06 17.42
CA ALA A 571 5.96 -11.49 17.79
C ALA A 571 6.45 -12.50 16.72
N ALA A 572 7.20 -12.06 15.70
CA ALA A 572 7.58 -12.90 14.56
C ALA A 572 8.77 -13.86 14.79
N ALA A 573 9.38 -13.91 15.98
CA ALA A 573 10.60 -14.69 16.21
C ALA A 573 10.40 -16.18 16.58
N THR A 574 9.17 -16.64 16.85
CA THR A 574 8.92 -18.06 17.15
C THR A 574 7.51 -18.46 16.73
N THR A 575 7.31 -18.82 15.46
CA THR A 575 6.29 -19.81 15.04
C THR A 575 6.45 -20.16 13.56
N THR A 576 6.38 -21.46 13.27
CA THR A 576 5.88 -22.02 12.01
C THR A 576 4.60 -21.29 11.55
N PRO A 577 4.27 -21.34 10.27
CA PRO A 577 3.59 -20.24 9.61
C PRO A 577 2.09 -20.29 9.78
N SER A 578 1.54 -19.32 10.48
CA SER A 578 0.13 -18.92 10.34
C SER A 578 0.11 -17.92 9.18
N VAL A 579 -0.44 -18.27 8.00
CA VAL A 579 -1.86 -18.04 7.66
C VAL A 579 -2.38 -16.79 8.35
N SER A 580 -2.85 -15.84 7.54
CA SER A 580 -3.74 -14.75 7.95
C SER A 580 -4.50 -15.07 9.24
N ALA A 581 -4.66 -14.11 10.14
CA ALA A 581 -5.75 -14.20 11.11
C ALA A 581 -7.14 -14.10 10.42
N ALA A 582 -7.23 -14.22 9.09
CA ALA A 582 -8.36 -14.87 8.46
C ALA A 582 -8.19 -16.37 8.65
N ALA A 583 -9.03 -17.00 9.48
CA ALA A 583 -8.99 -18.45 9.62
C ALA A 583 -8.90 -19.08 8.21
N PRO A 584 -7.97 -20.02 7.96
CA PRO A 584 -7.64 -20.49 6.62
C PRO A 584 -8.89 -20.76 5.77
N GLY A 585 -8.99 -20.11 4.62
CA GLY A 585 -10.10 -20.24 3.68
C GLY A 585 -11.37 -19.45 4.02
N ILE A 586 -11.30 -18.41 4.88
CA ILE A 586 -12.34 -17.38 4.97
C ILE A 586 -11.99 -16.27 3.96
N ASP A 587 -12.92 -16.01 3.03
CA ASP A 587 -12.80 -14.96 2.02
C ASP A 587 -13.21 -13.62 2.63
N HIS A 588 -12.46 -12.56 2.31
CA HIS A 588 -12.75 -11.20 2.77
C HIS A 588 -12.97 -10.27 1.59
N ARG A 589 -13.99 -9.42 1.67
CA ARG A 589 -14.20 -8.36 0.68
C ARG A 589 -14.97 -7.18 1.24
N MET A 590 -14.81 -6.04 0.58
CA MET A 590 -15.61 -4.83 0.83
C MET A 590 -16.83 -4.84 -0.09
N VAL A 591 -18.00 -4.50 0.44
CA VAL A 591 -19.26 -4.38 -0.30
C VAL A 591 -19.91 -3.03 -0.02
N SER A 592 -20.36 -2.34 -1.06
CA SER A 592 -21.12 -1.10 -0.90
C SER A 592 -22.57 -1.42 -0.55
N VAL A 593 -23.02 -1.00 0.62
CA VAL A 593 -24.37 -1.26 1.16
C VAL A 593 -24.92 0.03 1.76
N ASN A 594 -26.13 0.43 1.35
CA ASN A 594 -26.86 1.54 1.97
C ASN A 594 -26.02 2.85 2.18
N GLY A 595 -25.18 3.18 1.20
CA GLY A 595 -24.33 4.38 1.23
C GLY A 595 -23.04 4.27 2.05
N ILE A 596 -22.73 3.10 2.61
CA ILE A 596 -21.46 2.81 3.28
C ILE A 596 -20.71 1.66 2.60
N THR A 597 -19.40 1.59 2.82
CA THR A 597 -18.56 0.46 2.47
C THR A 597 -18.45 -0.46 3.69
N MET A 598 -18.91 -1.70 3.56
CA MET A 598 -18.95 -2.69 4.63
C MET A 598 -17.97 -3.82 4.35
N HIS A 599 -17.13 -4.16 5.31
CA HIS A 599 -16.31 -5.35 5.29
C HIS A 599 -17.18 -6.58 5.57
N ILE A 600 -16.96 -7.65 4.81
CA ILE A 600 -17.51 -8.97 5.09
C ILE A 600 -16.43 -10.05 5.08
N ALA A 601 -16.59 -11.02 5.97
CA ALA A 601 -15.89 -12.29 6.02
C ALA A 601 -16.86 -13.42 5.66
N GLU A 602 -16.57 -14.22 4.65
CA GLU A 602 -17.46 -15.30 4.22
C GLU A 602 -16.73 -16.62 3.93
N LYS A 603 -17.42 -17.74 4.12
CA LYS A 603 -16.90 -19.07 3.81
C LYS A 603 -18.04 -20.06 3.56
N GLY A 604 -17.80 -20.99 2.65
CA GLY A 604 -18.71 -22.09 2.34
C GLY A 604 -19.16 -22.11 0.87
N PRO A 605 -19.93 -23.12 0.45
CA PRO A 605 -20.38 -23.27 -0.92
C PRO A 605 -21.25 -22.07 -1.34
N LYS A 606 -21.03 -21.56 -2.56
CA LYS A 606 -21.75 -20.39 -3.09
C LYS A 606 -23.28 -20.54 -3.05
N GLU A 607 -23.76 -21.76 -3.32
CA GLU A 607 -25.18 -22.16 -3.33
C GLU A 607 -25.67 -22.69 -1.97
N GLY A 608 -24.82 -22.69 -0.93
CA GLY A 608 -25.21 -23.13 0.41
C GLY A 608 -26.21 -22.17 1.07
N PRO A 609 -27.08 -22.65 2.00
CA PRO A 609 -27.97 -21.76 2.75
C PRO A 609 -27.16 -20.69 3.49
N VAL A 610 -27.50 -19.43 3.27
CA VAL A 610 -26.77 -18.32 3.88
C VAL A 610 -27.06 -18.25 5.38
N VAL A 611 -26.00 -18.12 6.17
CA VAL A 611 -26.07 -17.81 7.60
C VAL A 611 -25.38 -16.47 7.83
N LEU A 612 -26.18 -15.45 8.16
CA LEU A 612 -25.69 -14.13 8.53
C LEU A 612 -25.30 -14.11 10.02
N LEU A 613 -24.07 -13.72 10.33
CA LEU A 613 -23.48 -13.74 11.67
C LEU A 613 -23.20 -12.30 12.14
N LEU A 614 -23.94 -11.79 13.13
CA LEU A 614 -23.87 -10.40 13.59
C LEU A 614 -23.15 -10.30 14.94
N HIS A 615 -21.99 -9.63 14.97
CA HIS A 615 -21.17 -9.47 16.19
C HIS A 615 -21.69 -8.38 17.14
N GLY A 616 -21.15 -8.36 18.36
CA GLY A 616 -21.48 -7.42 19.44
C GLY A 616 -20.55 -6.21 19.60
N PHE A 617 -20.58 -5.60 20.78
CA PHE A 617 -19.65 -4.56 21.21
C PHE A 617 -18.70 -5.07 22.30
N PRO A 618 -17.40 -4.68 22.28
CA PRO A 618 -16.62 -4.15 21.17
C PRO A 618 -16.01 -5.31 20.37
N ASP A 619 -16.84 -5.95 19.54
CA ASP A 619 -16.44 -7.11 18.74
C ASP A 619 -16.23 -6.75 17.27
N LEU A 620 -15.96 -7.77 16.46
CA LEU A 620 -15.73 -7.75 15.02
C LEU A 620 -16.30 -9.03 14.42
N TRP A 621 -16.32 -9.14 13.08
CA TRP A 621 -16.60 -10.39 12.36
C TRP A 621 -15.82 -11.59 12.94
N TYR A 622 -14.62 -11.33 13.47
CA TYR A 622 -13.67 -12.30 14.03
C TYR A 622 -14.19 -13.03 15.28
N THR A 623 -15.19 -12.48 15.98
CA THR A 623 -15.88 -13.20 17.09
C THR A 623 -16.52 -14.49 16.60
N TRP A 624 -16.83 -14.57 15.30
CA TRP A 624 -17.44 -15.72 14.64
C TRP A 624 -16.45 -16.67 13.95
N ARG A 625 -15.14 -16.49 14.13
CA ARG A 625 -14.10 -17.28 13.44
C ARG A 625 -14.31 -18.80 13.52
N HIS A 626 -14.83 -19.28 14.65
CA HIS A 626 -15.14 -20.69 14.86
C HIS A 626 -16.43 -21.10 14.13
N GLN A 627 -17.49 -20.31 14.23
CA GLN A 627 -18.79 -20.60 13.61
C GLN A 627 -18.73 -20.49 12.08
N ILE A 628 -17.97 -19.55 11.52
CA ILE A 628 -17.75 -19.45 10.07
C ILE A 628 -17.16 -20.77 9.53
N SER A 629 -16.14 -21.29 10.20
CA SER A 629 -15.50 -22.55 9.81
C SER A 629 -16.40 -23.77 10.08
N GLY A 630 -17.06 -23.81 11.24
CA GLY A 630 -17.94 -24.91 11.62
C GLY A 630 -19.15 -25.03 10.69
N LEU A 631 -19.88 -23.94 10.45
CA LEU A 631 -21.06 -23.93 9.60
C LEU A 631 -20.71 -24.18 8.12
N SER A 632 -19.59 -23.62 7.63
CA SER A 632 -19.16 -23.88 6.26
C SER A 632 -18.81 -25.35 6.02
N SER A 633 -18.21 -26.03 6.99
CA SER A 633 -17.95 -27.48 6.92
C SER A 633 -19.23 -28.33 6.88
N LEU A 634 -20.35 -27.78 7.38
CA LEU A 634 -21.67 -28.39 7.38
C LEU A 634 -22.49 -28.02 6.12
N GLY A 635 -21.88 -27.35 5.14
CA GLY A 635 -22.48 -27.01 3.86
C GLY A 635 -23.27 -25.70 3.84
N TYR A 636 -23.19 -24.89 4.89
CA TYR A 636 -23.76 -23.54 4.91
C TYR A 636 -22.80 -22.52 4.28
N ARG A 637 -23.33 -21.40 3.82
CA ARG A 637 -22.52 -20.23 3.45
C ARG A 637 -22.57 -19.21 4.59
N ALA A 638 -21.53 -19.21 5.43
CA ALA A 638 -21.42 -18.28 6.54
C ALA A 638 -20.96 -16.91 6.05
N VAL A 639 -21.63 -15.84 6.46
CA VAL A 639 -21.31 -14.45 6.13
C VAL A 639 -21.33 -13.63 7.42
N ALA A 640 -20.19 -13.05 7.79
CA ALA A 640 -19.99 -12.24 8.98
C ALA A 640 -19.49 -10.84 8.58
N PRO A 641 -20.35 -9.80 8.55
CA PRO A 641 -19.90 -8.43 8.37
C PRO A 641 -19.18 -7.89 9.60
N ASP A 642 -18.26 -6.94 9.42
CA ASP A 642 -18.05 -5.90 10.42
C ASP A 642 -19.22 -4.91 10.30
N LEU A 643 -19.99 -4.73 11.38
CA LEU A 643 -21.12 -3.80 11.38
C LEU A 643 -20.66 -2.35 11.18
N ARG A 644 -21.59 -1.45 10.82
CA ARG A 644 -21.34 -0.01 10.68
C ARG A 644 -20.54 0.53 11.87
N GLY A 645 -19.43 1.20 11.60
CA GLY A 645 -18.52 1.78 12.61
C GLY A 645 -17.64 0.79 13.36
N TYR A 646 -17.49 -0.45 12.87
CA TYR A 646 -16.57 -1.43 13.41
C TYR A 646 -15.53 -1.87 12.38
N GLY A 647 -14.36 -2.26 12.90
CA GLY A 647 -13.33 -2.95 12.13
C GLY A 647 -12.92 -2.22 10.87
N ASP A 648 -13.09 -2.89 9.72
CA ASP A 648 -12.76 -2.32 8.42
C ASP A 648 -13.96 -1.69 7.69
N SER A 649 -15.15 -1.64 8.31
CA SER A 649 -16.34 -0.97 7.77
C SER A 649 -16.35 0.53 8.04
N ASP A 650 -17.00 1.29 7.15
CA ASP A 650 -17.12 2.74 7.29
C ASP A 650 -17.78 3.13 8.64
N SER A 651 -17.31 4.24 9.20
CA SER A 651 -17.73 4.77 10.49
C SER A 651 -18.25 6.20 10.34
N PRO A 652 -19.55 6.39 10.03
CA PRO A 652 -20.17 7.71 10.03
C PRO A 652 -19.93 8.47 11.34
N GLU A 653 -19.86 9.80 11.29
CA GLU A 653 -19.46 10.58 12.47
C GLU A 653 -20.59 10.71 13.51
N SER A 654 -21.84 10.91 13.06
CA SER A 654 -22.95 11.21 13.96
C SER A 654 -23.57 9.95 14.56
N PHE A 655 -23.81 9.94 15.87
CA PHE A 655 -24.54 8.84 16.52
C PHE A 655 -25.97 8.65 15.98
N SER A 656 -26.57 9.70 15.40
CA SER A 656 -27.88 9.61 14.75
C SER A 656 -27.87 8.71 13.51
N GLU A 657 -26.70 8.35 13.00
CA GLU A 657 -26.52 7.43 11.86
C GLU A 657 -26.25 5.98 12.30
N TYR A 658 -26.35 5.70 13.60
CA TYR A 658 -26.18 4.36 14.21
C TYR A 658 -27.50 3.84 14.78
N THR A 659 -28.63 4.35 14.29
CA THR A 659 -29.94 3.83 14.69
C THR A 659 -30.12 2.41 14.15
N CYS A 660 -30.99 1.63 14.78
CA CYS A 660 -31.39 0.31 14.31
C CYS A 660 -31.89 0.34 12.87
N LEU A 661 -32.50 1.43 12.42
CA LEU A 661 -32.97 1.60 11.03
C LEU A 661 -31.80 1.72 10.05
N ASN A 662 -30.74 2.46 10.42
CA ASN A 662 -29.54 2.56 9.58
C ASN A 662 -28.87 1.19 9.43
N VAL A 663 -28.62 0.52 10.55
CA VAL A 663 -27.89 -0.75 10.56
C VAL A 663 -28.71 -1.86 9.89
N VAL A 664 -30.03 -1.94 10.14
CA VAL A 664 -30.90 -2.88 9.40
C VAL A 664 -30.95 -2.54 7.91
N GLY A 665 -30.93 -1.26 7.54
CA GLY A 665 -30.80 -0.84 6.14
C GLY A 665 -29.53 -1.38 5.47
N ASP A 666 -28.39 -1.30 6.17
CA ASP A 666 -27.13 -1.86 5.72
C ASP A 666 -27.22 -3.39 5.52
N LEU A 667 -27.82 -4.09 6.49
CA LEU A 667 -27.98 -5.56 6.44
C LEU A 667 -28.96 -6.01 5.36
N VAL A 668 -30.04 -5.27 5.11
CA VAL A 668 -30.96 -5.56 4.01
C VAL A 668 -30.24 -5.46 2.67
N ALA A 669 -29.49 -4.38 2.46
CA ALA A 669 -28.69 -4.20 1.24
C ALA A 669 -27.56 -5.26 1.12
N LEU A 670 -26.96 -5.67 2.24
CA LEU A 670 -26.02 -6.77 2.27
C LEU A 670 -26.67 -8.09 1.83
N LEU A 671 -27.85 -8.42 2.36
CA LEU A 671 -28.57 -9.64 2.00
C LEU A 671 -28.91 -9.69 0.52
N ASP A 672 -29.32 -8.56 -0.07
CA ASP A 672 -29.58 -8.47 -1.51
C ASP A 672 -28.32 -8.74 -2.35
N SER A 673 -27.13 -8.51 -1.80
CA SER A 673 -25.83 -8.79 -2.43
C SER A 673 -25.35 -10.23 -2.25
N VAL A 674 -25.60 -10.85 -1.09
CA VAL A 674 -24.99 -12.16 -0.73
C VAL A 674 -25.94 -13.35 -0.83
N ALA A 675 -27.24 -13.15 -0.69
CA ALA A 675 -28.23 -14.23 -0.63
C ALA A 675 -28.52 -14.88 -2.00
N GLY A 676 -28.11 -14.26 -3.11
CA GLY A 676 -28.39 -14.78 -4.45
C GLY A 676 -29.90 -14.90 -4.68
N ASN A 677 -30.38 -16.11 -5.00
CA ASN A 677 -31.81 -16.38 -5.21
C ASN A 677 -32.54 -16.83 -3.92
N GLN A 678 -31.88 -16.82 -2.76
CA GLN A 678 -32.50 -17.23 -1.50
C GLN A 678 -33.42 -16.12 -0.97
N GLU A 679 -34.72 -16.40 -0.89
CA GLU A 679 -35.71 -15.47 -0.33
C GLU A 679 -35.51 -15.23 1.17
N LYS A 680 -35.03 -16.27 1.88
CA LYS A 680 -34.78 -16.26 3.32
C LYS A 680 -33.40 -16.78 3.67
N VAL A 681 -32.78 -16.16 4.65
CA VAL A 681 -31.49 -16.59 5.23
C VAL A 681 -31.65 -17.02 6.68
N PHE A 682 -30.67 -17.73 7.20
CA PHE A 682 -30.54 -17.96 8.63
C PHE A 682 -29.77 -16.83 9.30
N LEU A 683 -30.11 -16.53 10.55
CA LEU A 683 -29.51 -15.45 11.30
C LEU A 683 -28.92 -15.97 12.61
N VAL A 684 -27.74 -15.49 12.97
CA VAL A 684 -27.14 -15.64 14.29
C VAL A 684 -26.64 -14.28 14.74
N GLY A 685 -26.87 -13.92 15.99
CA GLY A 685 -26.46 -12.63 16.54
C GLY A 685 -26.05 -12.75 18.00
N HIS A 686 -25.06 -11.96 18.40
CA HIS A 686 -24.55 -11.88 19.77
C HIS A 686 -24.50 -10.42 20.22
N ASP A 687 -24.85 -10.16 21.49
CA ASP A 687 -24.83 -8.82 22.11
C ASP A 687 -25.56 -7.76 21.24
N TRP A 688 -24.91 -6.67 20.80
CA TRP A 688 -25.50 -5.69 19.91
C TRP A 688 -25.93 -6.27 18.57
N GLY A 689 -25.20 -7.27 18.05
CA GLY A 689 -25.61 -8.03 16.88
C GLY A 689 -26.91 -8.80 17.11
N ALA A 690 -27.18 -9.26 18.34
CA ALA A 690 -28.47 -9.84 18.69
C ALA A 690 -29.58 -8.78 18.73
N ILE A 691 -29.32 -7.60 19.30
CA ILE A 691 -30.26 -6.46 19.29
C ILE A 691 -30.63 -6.06 17.86
N ILE A 692 -29.64 -5.90 16.99
CA ILE A 692 -29.87 -5.60 15.57
C ILE A 692 -30.60 -6.77 14.88
N GLY A 693 -30.27 -8.02 15.23
CA GLY A 693 -30.98 -9.21 14.75
C GLY A 693 -32.47 -9.21 15.12
N TRP A 694 -32.83 -8.76 16.32
CA TRP A 694 -34.22 -8.58 16.73
C TRP A 694 -34.93 -7.53 15.87
N PHE A 695 -34.29 -6.39 15.62
CA PHE A 695 -34.84 -5.36 14.75
C PHE A 695 -34.99 -5.86 13.30
N LEU A 696 -34.03 -6.63 12.78
CA LEU A 696 -34.15 -7.23 11.46
C LEU A 696 -35.32 -8.22 11.39
N CYS A 697 -35.50 -9.06 12.41
CA CYS A 697 -36.65 -9.97 12.51
C CYS A 697 -37.99 -9.23 12.65
N LEU A 698 -37.99 -8.05 13.27
CA LEU A 698 -39.19 -7.24 13.47
C LEU A 698 -39.57 -6.46 12.20
N PHE A 699 -38.57 -5.90 11.50
CA PHE A 699 -38.79 -5.05 10.34
C PHE A 699 -38.92 -5.85 9.05
N ARG A 700 -38.15 -6.93 8.91
CA ARG A 700 -38.05 -7.77 7.70
C ARG A 700 -38.17 -9.27 8.02
N PRO A 701 -39.22 -9.73 8.74
CA PRO A 701 -39.39 -11.14 9.09
C PRO A 701 -39.43 -12.05 7.86
N GLU A 702 -39.86 -11.54 6.71
CA GLU A 702 -39.94 -12.28 5.47
C GLU A 702 -38.58 -12.65 4.87
N LYS A 703 -37.49 -12.01 5.31
CA LYS A 703 -36.10 -12.34 4.90
C LYS A 703 -35.41 -13.35 5.81
N ILE A 704 -36.00 -13.71 6.96
CA ILE A 704 -35.35 -14.55 7.97
C ILE A 704 -36.09 -15.88 8.11
N ASN A 705 -35.37 -16.99 7.96
CA ASN A 705 -35.89 -18.34 8.13
C ASN A 705 -35.93 -18.76 9.60
N GLY A 706 -34.88 -18.44 10.35
CA GLY A 706 -34.78 -18.67 11.78
C GLY A 706 -33.63 -17.90 12.39
N PHE A 707 -33.76 -17.54 13.66
CA PHE A 707 -32.80 -16.73 14.39
C PHE A 707 -32.27 -17.45 15.62
N VAL A 708 -30.94 -17.64 15.67
CA VAL A 708 -30.24 -18.05 16.88
C VAL A 708 -29.69 -16.82 17.58
N CYS A 709 -30.28 -16.49 18.72
CA CYS A 709 -29.93 -15.32 19.49
C CYS A 709 -29.01 -15.71 20.66
N LEU A 710 -27.85 -15.07 20.76
CA LEU A 710 -26.90 -15.24 21.86
C LEU A 710 -26.93 -14.03 22.81
N SER A 711 -26.88 -14.30 24.11
CA SER A 711 -26.80 -13.30 25.21
C SER A 711 -28.04 -12.44 25.44
N VAL A 712 -28.44 -11.60 24.48
CA VAL A 712 -29.42 -10.53 24.71
C VAL A 712 -30.82 -10.93 24.24
N PRO A 713 -31.78 -11.25 25.13
CA PRO A 713 -33.13 -11.63 24.72
C PRO A 713 -33.89 -10.43 24.14
N TYR A 714 -34.90 -10.70 23.32
CA TYR A 714 -35.81 -9.65 22.86
C TYR A 714 -36.52 -9.03 24.07
N ARG A 715 -36.61 -7.71 24.11
CA ARG A 715 -37.48 -6.99 25.05
C ARG A 715 -38.39 -6.08 24.27
N SER A 716 -39.70 -6.25 24.47
CA SER A 716 -40.68 -5.36 23.86
C SER A 716 -40.46 -3.91 24.31
N ARG A 717 -40.67 -2.98 23.38
CA ARG A 717 -40.55 -1.55 23.64
C ARG A 717 -41.50 -1.14 24.77
N ASN A 718 -40.97 -0.60 25.87
CA ASN A 718 -41.79 0.00 26.92
C ASN A 718 -42.22 1.41 26.52
N PRO A 719 -43.52 1.69 26.29
CA PRO A 719 -43.96 3.00 25.80
C PRO A 719 -43.86 4.14 26.83
N LYS A 720 -43.57 3.83 28.10
CA LYS A 720 -43.58 4.82 29.19
C LYS A 720 -42.19 5.32 29.58
N VAL A 721 -41.14 4.58 29.28
CA VAL A 721 -39.78 4.85 29.80
C VAL A 721 -38.78 4.66 28.67
N LYS A 722 -37.96 5.68 28.42
CA LYS A 722 -36.83 5.56 27.50
C LYS A 722 -35.75 4.64 28.09
N PRO A 723 -35.06 3.82 27.28
CA PRO A 723 -34.12 2.81 27.78
C PRO A 723 -33.03 3.39 28.68
N VAL A 724 -32.32 4.43 28.23
CA VAL A 724 -31.19 5.00 28.98
C VAL A 724 -31.66 5.64 30.29
N GLN A 725 -32.82 6.30 30.27
CA GLN A 725 -33.44 6.85 31.47
C GLN A 725 -33.85 5.75 32.46
N GLY A 726 -34.39 4.63 31.95
CA GLY A 726 -34.74 3.47 32.76
C GLY A 726 -33.52 2.83 33.41
N PHE A 727 -32.44 2.61 32.65
CA PHE A 727 -31.19 2.09 33.20
C PHE A 727 -30.60 3.01 34.26
N LYS A 728 -30.56 4.31 34.00
CA LYS A 728 -30.09 5.31 34.97
C LYS A 728 -30.91 5.31 36.25
N ALA A 729 -32.23 5.14 36.15
CA ALA A 729 -33.11 5.09 37.32
C ALA A 729 -32.90 3.83 38.19
N VAL A 730 -32.52 2.71 37.58
CA VAL A 730 -32.36 1.42 38.28
C VAL A 730 -30.92 1.21 38.78
N PHE A 731 -29.92 1.55 37.96
CA PHE A 731 -28.51 1.23 38.21
C PHE A 731 -27.63 2.46 38.46
N GLY A 732 -28.17 3.67 38.32
CA GLY A 732 -27.45 4.92 38.53
C GLY A 732 -26.61 5.36 37.33
N ASP A 733 -25.93 6.50 37.50
CA ASP A 733 -25.13 7.16 36.45
C ASP A 733 -23.88 6.40 36.05
N ASP A 734 -23.34 5.58 36.95
CA ASP A 734 -22.11 4.82 36.74
C ASP A 734 -22.33 3.47 36.05
N TYR A 735 -23.58 3.11 35.75
CA TYR A 735 -23.87 1.97 34.89
C TYR A 735 -23.28 2.18 33.49
N TYR A 736 -22.65 1.13 32.93
CA TYR A 736 -21.81 1.28 31.74
C TYR A 736 -22.54 1.93 30.54
N ILE A 737 -23.81 1.57 30.28
CA ILE A 737 -24.60 2.19 29.19
C ILE A 737 -24.79 3.69 29.43
N CYS A 738 -25.00 4.11 30.68
CA CYS A 738 -25.15 5.52 31.05
C CYS A 738 -23.82 6.27 30.88
N ARG A 739 -22.70 5.64 31.24
CA ARG A 739 -21.34 6.18 31.05
C ARG A 739 -20.96 6.35 29.58
N PHE A 740 -21.51 5.53 28.68
CA PHE A 740 -21.22 5.58 27.24
C PHE A 740 -21.94 6.72 26.49
N GLN A 741 -22.92 7.38 27.13
CA GLN A 741 -23.79 8.35 26.46
C GLN A 741 -23.07 9.64 26.06
N GLU A 742 -22.11 10.11 26.86
CA GLU A 742 -21.42 11.38 26.62
C GLU A 742 -20.32 11.20 25.55
N PRO A 743 -20.42 11.83 24.37
CA PRO A 743 -19.44 11.66 23.29
C PRO A 743 -18.02 12.09 23.70
N GLY A 744 -17.03 11.26 23.38
CA GLY A 744 -15.61 11.53 23.64
C GLY A 744 -15.15 11.23 25.08
N LYS A 745 -16.07 11.12 26.05
CA LYS A 745 -15.70 10.93 27.46
C LYS A 745 -15.17 9.53 27.71
N ILE A 746 -15.97 8.51 27.41
CA ILE A 746 -15.53 7.13 27.62
C ILE A 746 -14.40 6.75 26.66
N GLU A 747 -14.37 7.30 25.45
CA GLU A 747 -13.24 7.15 24.54
C GLU A 747 -11.94 7.66 25.18
N GLY A 748 -11.97 8.82 25.83
CA GLY A 748 -10.84 9.38 26.57
C GLY A 748 -10.43 8.53 27.78
N GLU A 749 -11.40 7.94 28.49
CA GLU A 749 -11.12 7.02 29.59
C GLU A 749 -10.48 5.71 29.09
N ILE A 750 -10.96 5.14 27.99
CA ILE A 750 -10.38 3.92 27.37
C ILE A 750 -8.95 4.22 26.91
N ALA A 751 -8.73 5.35 26.24
CA ALA A 751 -7.40 5.78 25.81
C ALA A 751 -6.43 5.95 26.99
N SER A 752 -6.93 6.45 28.13
CA SER A 752 -6.14 6.62 29.35
C SER A 752 -5.80 5.29 30.05
N ALA A 753 -6.59 4.24 29.81
CA ALA A 753 -6.45 2.94 30.44
C ALA A 753 -5.75 1.89 29.56
N ASP A 754 -5.29 2.27 28.36
CA ASP A 754 -4.81 1.38 27.29
C ASP A 754 -5.95 0.52 26.67
N PRO A 755 -6.29 0.71 25.38
CA PRO A 755 -7.25 -0.12 24.65
C PRO A 755 -7.05 -1.63 24.80
N ARG A 756 -5.80 -2.08 24.93
CA ARG A 756 -5.47 -3.49 25.14
C ARG A 756 -5.96 -4.01 26.47
N ILE A 757 -5.79 -3.23 27.54
CA ILE A 757 -6.23 -3.61 28.89
C ILE A 757 -7.76 -3.63 28.93
N PHE A 758 -8.38 -2.63 28.32
CA PHE A 758 -9.85 -2.56 28.19
C PHE A 758 -10.42 -3.80 27.50
N LEU A 759 -9.93 -4.12 26.29
CA LEU A 759 -10.40 -5.28 25.52
C LEU A 759 -10.14 -6.60 26.26
N ARG A 760 -8.95 -6.76 26.85
CA ARG A 760 -8.63 -7.94 27.66
C ARG A 760 -9.66 -8.12 28.78
N ASN A 761 -9.81 -7.12 29.63
CA ASN A 761 -10.66 -7.21 30.82
C ASN A 761 -12.12 -7.46 30.46
N LEU A 762 -12.56 -6.91 29.33
CA LEU A 762 -13.89 -7.11 28.81
C LEU A 762 -14.09 -8.54 28.29
N PHE A 763 -13.19 -9.07 27.45
CA PHE A 763 -13.29 -10.45 26.94
C PHE A 763 -13.14 -11.50 28.04
N THR A 764 -12.22 -11.30 28.99
CA THR A 764 -11.97 -12.28 30.05
C THR A 764 -12.85 -12.06 31.29
N GLY A 765 -13.73 -11.06 31.27
CA GLY A 765 -14.56 -10.69 32.39
C GLY A 765 -15.64 -11.75 32.68
N ARG A 766 -15.66 -12.25 33.92
CA ARG A 766 -16.72 -13.15 34.44
C ARG A 766 -17.50 -12.53 35.59
N THR A 767 -17.44 -11.20 35.73
CA THR A 767 -18.16 -10.47 36.77
C THR A 767 -19.66 -10.57 36.53
N LEU A 768 -20.38 -11.05 37.55
CA LEU A 768 -21.83 -11.22 37.48
C LEU A 768 -22.57 -9.89 37.67
N GLY A 769 -23.74 -9.78 37.06
CA GLY A 769 -24.63 -8.65 37.20
C GLY A 769 -24.27 -7.44 36.33
N PRO A 770 -24.98 -6.31 36.49
CA PRO A 770 -24.83 -5.13 35.64
C PRO A 770 -23.47 -4.45 35.88
N PRO A 771 -22.64 -4.21 34.84
CA PRO A 771 -21.37 -3.53 35.01
C PRO A 771 -21.55 -2.09 35.46
N ILE A 772 -20.96 -1.78 36.62
CA ILE A 772 -20.83 -0.43 37.15
C ILE A 772 -19.38 0.00 36.95
N LEU A 773 -19.17 1.05 36.16
CA LEU A 773 -17.85 1.61 35.90
C LEU A 773 -17.62 2.74 36.92
N PRO A 774 -16.75 2.57 37.95
CA PRO A 774 -16.44 3.66 38.86
C PRO A 774 -15.76 4.82 38.12
N LYS A 775 -15.85 6.05 38.66
CA LYS A 775 -15.15 7.22 38.07
C LYS A 775 -13.64 7.10 38.25
N ASP A 776 -13.22 6.63 39.42
CA ASP A 776 -11.84 6.29 39.69
C ASP A 776 -11.59 4.87 39.20
N ASN A 777 -10.75 4.73 38.18
CA ASN A 777 -10.33 3.45 37.63
C ASN A 777 -11.45 2.60 36.99
N PRO A 778 -12.15 3.11 35.95
CA PRO A 778 -13.35 2.50 35.36
C PRO A 778 -13.15 1.08 34.79
N PHE A 779 -11.90 0.67 34.54
CA PHE A 779 -11.57 -0.60 33.88
C PHE A 779 -10.72 -1.56 34.74
N GLY A 780 -10.57 -1.33 36.05
CA GLY A 780 -9.82 -2.21 36.97
C GLY A 780 -8.33 -1.86 37.11
N GLU A 781 -7.59 -2.51 38.02
CA GLU A 781 -6.20 -2.16 38.38
C GLU A 781 -5.25 -2.05 37.16
N LYS A 782 -4.40 -1.01 37.15
CA LYS A 782 -3.30 -0.87 36.18
C LYS A 782 -2.25 -1.95 36.47
N PRO A 783 -2.03 -2.94 35.59
CA PRO A 783 -0.98 -3.92 35.78
C PRO A 783 0.40 -3.25 35.72
N ASN A 784 1.38 -3.83 36.41
CA ASN A 784 2.76 -3.39 36.33
C ASN A 784 3.23 -3.43 34.86
N PRO A 785 3.68 -2.31 34.27
CA PRO A 785 4.14 -2.27 32.87
C PRO A 785 5.32 -3.20 32.59
N ASN A 786 5.97 -3.76 33.63
CA ASN A 786 7.02 -4.76 33.54
C ASN A 786 6.55 -6.23 33.66
N SER A 787 5.24 -6.52 33.75
CA SER A 787 4.77 -7.93 33.79
C SER A 787 4.62 -8.48 32.38
N GLU A 788 5.64 -9.19 31.88
CA GLU A 788 5.62 -9.86 30.57
C GLU A 788 4.63 -11.04 30.47
N ASN A 789 4.10 -11.52 31.62
CA ASN A 789 3.15 -12.64 31.69
C ASN A 789 1.73 -12.15 31.96
N ILE A 790 0.93 -12.02 30.89
CA ILE A 790 -0.53 -11.86 30.99
C ILE A 790 -1.15 -13.23 30.73
N GLU A 791 -1.77 -13.83 31.75
CA GLU A 791 -2.50 -15.10 31.64
C GLU A 791 -3.88 -14.84 31.01
N LEU A 792 -4.15 -15.42 29.83
CA LEU A 792 -5.42 -15.36 29.13
C LEU A 792 -6.09 -16.74 29.20
N PRO A 793 -7.44 -16.83 29.20
CA PRO A 793 -8.11 -18.12 29.22
C PRO A 793 -7.83 -18.91 27.94
N GLU A 794 -7.86 -20.25 28.01
CA GLU A 794 -7.48 -21.13 26.89
C GLU A 794 -8.23 -20.84 25.58
N TRP A 795 -9.47 -20.37 25.67
CA TRP A 795 -10.32 -20.04 24.52
C TRP A 795 -10.01 -18.67 23.88
N PHE A 796 -9.23 -17.81 24.54
CA PHE A 796 -8.88 -16.47 24.08
C PHE A 796 -7.37 -16.28 24.04
N SER A 797 -6.76 -16.55 22.89
CA SER A 797 -5.31 -16.48 22.77
C SER A 797 -4.80 -15.04 22.76
N LYS A 798 -3.49 -14.87 23.02
CA LYS A 798 -2.83 -13.56 22.83
C LYS A 798 -3.01 -13.04 21.40
N LYS A 799 -3.00 -13.92 20.40
CA LYS A 799 -3.24 -13.58 19.00
C LYS A 799 -4.65 -13.05 18.76
N ASP A 800 -5.65 -13.59 19.45
CA ASP A 800 -7.03 -13.10 19.36
C ASP A 800 -7.13 -11.69 19.93
N LEU A 801 -6.58 -11.47 21.14
CA LEU A 801 -6.51 -10.14 21.75
C LEU A 801 -5.76 -9.14 20.85
N ASP A 802 -4.60 -9.54 20.31
CA ASP A 802 -3.80 -8.71 19.41
C ASP A 802 -4.60 -8.30 18.16
N PHE A 803 -5.42 -9.22 17.62
CA PHE A 803 -6.29 -8.92 16.48
C PHE A 803 -7.31 -7.83 16.82
N TYR A 804 -8.05 -7.98 17.92
CA TYR A 804 -9.02 -6.96 18.35
C TYR A 804 -8.34 -5.61 18.61
N VAL A 805 -7.22 -5.61 19.34
CA VAL A 805 -6.44 -4.40 19.64
C VAL A 805 -6.03 -3.68 18.36
N SER A 806 -5.43 -4.40 17.40
CA SER A 806 -4.97 -3.78 16.14
C SER A 806 -6.09 -3.10 15.36
N LYS A 807 -7.32 -3.59 15.47
CA LYS A 807 -8.49 -3.05 14.78
C LYS A 807 -9.05 -1.84 15.51
N PHE A 808 -9.22 -1.93 16.83
CA PHE A 808 -9.74 -0.82 17.64
C PHE A 808 -8.74 0.33 17.83
N GLU A 809 -7.42 0.08 17.74
CA GLU A 809 -6.41 1.15 17.69
C GLU A 809 -6.53 2.00 16.42
N LYS A 810 -6.95 1.40 15.30
CA LYS A 810 -7.13 2.10 14.03
C LYS A 810 -8.51 2.74 13.92
N ALA A 811 -9.57 1.98 14.20
CA ALA A 811 -10.95 2.41 14.01
C ALA A 811 -11.48 3.26 15.19
N GLY A 812 -10.86 3.13 16.37
CA GLY A 812 -11.37 3.69 17.62
C GLY A 812 -12.63 2.95 18.10
N PHE A 813 -13.17 3.40 19.24
CA PHE A 813 -14.37 2.82 19.86
C PHE A 813 -15.65 3.61 19.55
N THR A 814 -15.53 4.81 18.97
CA THR A 814 -16.64 5.76 18.77
C THR A 814 -17.79 5.14 17.98
N GLY A 815 -17.51 4.42 16.90
CA GLY A 815 -18.54 3.81 16.06
C GLY A 815 -19.39 2.80 16.85
N GLY A 816 -18.77 1.88 17.58
CA GLY A 816 -19.48 0.95 18.45
C GLY A 816 -20.22 1.61 19.61
N LEU A 817 -19.63 2.64 20.23
CA LEU A 817 -20.27 3.41 21.29
C LEU A 817 -21.51 4.18 20.81
N ASN A 818 -21.54 4.58 19.53
CA ASN A 818 -22.67 5.30 18.96
C ASN A 818 -23.97 4.49 18.89
N TYR A 819 -23.91 3.15 18.91
CA TYR A 819 -25.10 2.29 19.04
C TYR A 819 -25.81 2.54 20.38
N TYR A 820 -25.04 2.66 21.47
CA TYR A 820 -25.57 2.97 22.80
C TYR A 820 -26.14 4.38 22.88
N ARG A 821 -25.48 5.35 22.24
CA ARG A 821 -25.95 6.75 22.18
C ARG A 821 -27.23 6.90 21.38
N ALA A 822 -27.46 6.01 20.41
CA ALA A 822 -28.68 5.97 19.62
C ALA A 822 -29.86 5.25 20.32
N MET A 823 -29.71 4.66 21.51
CA MET A 823 -30.77 3.84 22.14
C MET A 823 -32.08 4.58 22.38
N ASP A 824 -32.02 5.81 22.91
CA ASP A 824 -33.22 6.60 23.17
C ASP A 824 -33.86 7.10 21.86
N LEU A 825 -33.04 7.39 20.83
CA LEU A 825 -33.53 7.71 19.50
C LEU A 825 -34.20 6.48 18.84
N ASN A 826 -33.61 5.29 18.98
CA ASN A 826 -34.22 4.03 18.55
C ASN A 826 -35.56 3.81 19.25
N TRP A 827 -35.67 4.10 20.54
CA TRP A 827 -36.93 4.02 21.25
C TRP A 827 -38.00 4.97 20.69
N GLU A 828 -37.62 6.16 20.24
CA GLU A 828 -38.57 7.08 19.58
C GLU A 828 -39.01 6.53 18.21
N LEU A 829 -38.03 6.15 17.39
CA LEU A 829 -38.25 5.69 16.01
C LEU A 829 -38.99 4.36 15.91
N THR A 830 -38.90 3.51 16.94
CA THR A 830 -39.55 2.19 16.98
C THR A 830 -40.93 2.20 17.64
N ALA A 831 -41.47 3.39 17.96
CA ALA A 831 -42.84 3.51 18.45
C ALA A 831 -43.91 2.79 17.60
N PRO A 832 -43.83 2.76 16.25
CA PRO A 832 -44.81 2.04 15.42
C PRO A 832 -44.90 0.53 15.69
N TRP A 833 -43.89 -0.08 16.30
CA TRP A 833 -43.87 -1.50 16.66
C TRP A 833 -44.16 -1.77 18.13
N THR A 834 -44.73 -0.79 18.86
CA THR A 834 -45.12 -1.00 20.26
C THR A 834 -46.14 -2.13 20.36
N GLY A 835 -45.82 -3.16 21.14
CA GLY A 835 -46.67 -4.36 21.31
C GLY A 835 -46.56 -5.40 20.19
N ALA A 836 -45.77 -5.13 19.14
CA ALA A 836 -45.48 -6.11 18.11
C ALA A 836 -44.69 -7.30 18.70
N LYS A 837 -44.92 -8.48 18.12
CA LYS A 837 -44.32 -9.74 18.55
C LYS A 837 -43.43 -10.29 17.46
N ILE A 838 -42.32 -10.93 17.83
CA ILE A 838 -41.45 -11.59 16.86
C ILE A 838 -42.13 -12.86 16.34
N GLN A 839 -42.24 -12.98 15.02
CA GLN A 839 -42.88 -14.12 14.34
C GLN A 839 -41.88 -15.11 13.73
N VAL A 840 -40.59 -14.76 13.73
CA VAL A 840 -39.52 -15.62 13.22
C VAL A 840 -39.24 -16.74 14.24
N PRO A 841 -39.05 -18.00 13.83
CA PRO A 841 -38.60 -19.06 14.73
C PRO A 841 -37.29 -18.70 15.44
N VAL A 842 -37.24 -18.86 16.76
CA VAL A 842 -36.08 -18.45 17.56
C VAL A 842 -35.55 -19.60 18.42
N LYS A 843 -34.22 -19.70 18.49
CA LYS A 843 -33.50 -20.38 19.57
C LYS A 843 -32.66 -19.35 20.33
N PHE A 844 -32.76 -19.37 21.66
CA PHE A 844 -31.99 -18.46 22.51
C PHE A 844 -30.93 -19.22 23.29
N MET A 845 -29.72 -18.67 23.37
CA MET A 845 -28.62 -19.26 24.13
C MET A 845 -27.86 -18.20 24.92
N THR A 846 -27.42 -18.52 26.13
CA THR A 846 -26.62 -17.62 26.97
C THR A 846 -25.72 -18.43 27.89
N GLY A 847 -24.61 -17.84 28.33
CA GLY A 847 -23.78 -18.42 29.38
C GLY A 847 -24.38 -18.20 30.77
N ASP A 848 -24.18 -19.13 31.68
CA ASP A 848 -24.63 -19.00 33.07
C ASP A 848 -23.93 -17.85 33.85
N PHE A 849 -22.71 -17.46 33.42
CA PHE A 849 -21.95 -16.30 33.90
C PHE A 849 -22.14 -15.04 33.06
N ASP A 850 -23.00 -15.04 32.04
CA ASP A 850 -23.26 -13.86 31.22
C ASP A 850 -23.85 -12.71 32.08
N MET A 851 -23.21 -11.54 32.04
CA MET A 851 -23.63 -10.34 32.75
C MET A 851 -25.05 -9.89 32.39
N VAL A 852 -25.50 -10.11 31.14
CA VAL A 852 -26.87 -9.79 30.71
C VAL A 852 -27.85 -10.74 31.39
N TYR A 853 -27.57 -12.04 31.35
CA TYR A 853 -28.39 -13.09 31.96
C TYR A 853 -28.47 -12.95 33.48
N THR A 854 -27.37 -12.52 34.11
CA THR A 854 -27.27 -12.36 35.58
C THR A 854 -27.68 -10.98 36.07
N THR A 855 -28.08 -10.07 35.18
CA THR A 855 -28.71 -8.80 35.58
C THR A 855 -30.04 -9.08 36.29
N PRO A 856 -30.33 -8.42 37.43
CA PRO A 856 -31.57 -8.64 38.18
C PRO A 856 -32.82 -8.55 37.31
N GLY A 857 -33.71 -9.54 37.41
CA GLY A 857 -34.96 -9.62 36.65
C GLY A 857 -34.83 -10.27 35.27
N MET A 858 -33.61 -10.52 34.76
CA MET A 858 -33.44 -11.10 33.42
C MET A 858 -33.74 -12.59 33.38
N LYS A 859 -33.27 -13.38 34.35
CA LYS A 859 -33.58 -14.81 34.43
C LYS A 859 -35.08 -15.05 34.57
N GLU A 860 -35.74 -14.25 35.40
CA GLU A 860 -37.18 -14.28 35.59
C GLU A 860 -37.94 -13.93 34.31
N TYR A 861 -37.44 -12.97 33.52
CA TYR A 861 -38.03 -12.66 32.22
C TYR A 861 -37.88 -13.79 31.21
N ILE A 862 -36.67 -14.38 31.10
CA ILE A 862 -36.36 -15.45 30.15
C ILE A 862 -37.16 -16.72 30.45
N HIS A 863 -37.14 -17.16 31.71
CA HIS A 863 -37.73 -18.45 32.12
C HIS A 863 -39.16 -18.33 32.64
N GLY A 864 -39.56 -17.18 33.15
CA GLY A 864 -40.89 -16.93 33.75
C GLY A 864 -42.00 -16.62 32.74
N GLY A 865 -41.78 -16.89 31.45
CA GLY A 865 -42.78 -16.74 30.38
C GLY A 865 -42.87 -15.35 29.76
N GLY A 866 -42.18 -14.33 30.30
CA GLY A 866 -42.17 -12.98 29.70
C GLY A 866 -41.54 -12.97 28.31
N PHE A 867 -40.42 -13.67 28.13
CA PHE A 867 -39.74 -13.76 26.85
C PHE A 867 -40.56 -14.56 25.82
N ALA A 868 -41.13 -15.68 26.21
CA ALA A 868 -42.04 -16.46 25.35
C ALA A 868 -43.31 -15.66 24.98
N ALA A 869 -43.78 -14.76 25.84
CA ALA A 869 -44.91 -13.87 25.53
C ALA A 869 -44.55 -12.80 24.48
N ASP A 870 -43.30 -12.34 24.42
CA ASP A 870 -42.82 -11.37 23.43
C ASP A 870 -42.34 -12.03 22.13
N VAL A 871 -41.89 -13.29 22.22
CA VAL A 871 -41.46 -14.14 21.11
C VAL A 871 -42.25 -15.46 21.16
N PRO A 872 -43.50 -15.49 20.67
CA PRO A 872 -44.35 -16.69 20.70
C PRO A 872 -43.77 -17.90 19.96
N THR A 873 -42.80 -17.65 19.08
CA THR A 873 -42.08 -18.62 18.25
C THR A 873 -40.73 -19.06 18.84
N LEU A 874 -40.48 -18.75 20.12
CA LEU A 874 -39.32 -19.21 20.87
C LEU A 874 -39.42 -20.73 21.07
N GLN A 875 -38.49 -21.48 20.48
CA GLN A 875 -38.52 -22.95 20.53
C GLN A 875 -37.73 -23.50 21.70
N GLU A 876 -36.56 -22.92 22.00
CA GLU A 876 -35.64 -23.47 22.98
C GLU A 876 -34.81 -22.36 23.63
N ILE A 877 -34.60 -22.50 24.93
CA ILE A 877 -33.69 -21.70 25.75
C ILE A 877 -32.57 -22.63 26.20
N VAL A 878 -31.34 -22.29 25.84
CA VAL A 878 -30.14 -23.01 26.26
C VAL A 878 -29.33 -22.13 27.20
N VAL A 879 -29.03 -22.65 28.38
CA VAL A 879 -28.06 -22.03 29.29
C VAL A 879 -26.82 -22.91 29.25
N ILE A 880 -25.74 -22.36 28.70
CA ILE A 880 -24.46 -23.07 28.57
C ILE A 880 -23.71 -22.90 29.88
N GLU A 881 -23.40 -24.03 30.52
CA GLU A 881 -22.72 -24.07 31.81
C GLU A 881 -21.26 -23.65 31.69
N ASP A 882 -20.76 -22.97 32.73
CA ASP A 882 -19.40 -22.45 32.78
C ASP A 882 -19.03 -21.59 31.56
N ALA A 883 -19.95 -20.72 31.15
CA ALA A 883 -19.74 -19.79 30.05
C ALA A 883 -20.11 -18.36 30.44
N GLY A 884 -19.26 -17.41 30.05
CA GLY A 884 -19.47 -15.98 30.21
C GLY A 884 -20.29 -15.37 29.07
N HIS A 885 -20.12 -14.06 28.89
CA HIS A 885 -20.84 -13.29 27.89
C HIS A 885 -20.48 -13.68 26.45
N PHE A 886 -19.22 -14.00 26.18
CA PHE A 886 -18.71 -14.35 24.83
C PHE A 886 -18.85 -15.84 24.52
N VAL A 887 -20.03 -16.43 24.77
CA VAL A 887 -20.27 -17.88 24.68
C VAL A 887 -19.91 -18.49 23.31
N ASN A 888 -20.04 -17.73 22.22
CA ASN A 888 -19.62 -18.13 20.88
C ASN A 888 -18.11 -18.36 20.75
N GLN A 889 -17.31 -17.71 21.61
CA GLN A 889 -15.86 -17.90 21.70
C GLN A 889 -15.49 -18.89 22.81
N GLU A 890 -16.16 -18.87 23.96
CA GLU A 890 -15.83 -19.73 25.10
C GLU A 890 -16.20 -21.20 24.88
N LYS A 891 -17.35 -21.46 24.24
CA LYS A 891 -17.88 -22.81 23.98
C LYS A 891 -18.22 -22.98 22.48
N PRO A 892 -17.25 -22.80 21.57
CA PRO A 892 -17.54 -22.58 20.16
C PRO A 892 -18.14 -23.80 19.45
N GLN A 893 -17.72 -25.01 19.84
CA GLN A 893 -18.23 -26.26 19.27
C GLN A 893 -19.68 -26.52 19.69
N GLU A 894 -20.00 -26.30 20.96
CA GLU A 894 -21.35 -26.47 21.51
C GLU A 894 -22.33 -25.48 20.88
N VAL A 895 -21.93 -24.20 20.78
CA VAL A 895 -22.71 -23.17 20.09
C VAL A 895 -22.93 -23.54 18.62
N THR A 896 -21.90 -24.01 17.91
CA THR A 896 -22.03 -24.43 16.50
C THR A 896 -22.99 -25.62 16.34
N ALA A 897 -22.93 -26.59 17.26
CA ALA A 897 -23.81 -27.75 17.25
C ALA A 897 -25.28 -27.36 17.44
N HIS A 898 -25.56 -26.47 18.40
CA HIS A 898 -26.92 -25.97 18.61
C HIS A 898 -27.45 -25.15 17.44
N ILE A 899 -26.60 -24.32 16.81
CA ILE A 899 -26.97 -23.58 15.60
C ILE A 899 -27.38 -24.56 14.49
N ASN A 900 -26.56 -25.56 14.22
CA ASN A 900 -26.81 -26.54 13.17
C ASN A 900 -28.06 -27.39 13.43
N ASP A 901 -28.26 -27.86 14.66
CA ASP A 901 -29.44 -28.62 15.07
C ASP A 901 -30.73 -27.84 14.79
N PHE A 902 -30.77 -26.58 15.22
CA PHE A 902 -31.92 -25.71 15.01
C PHE A 902 -32.19 -25.43 13.52
N PHE A 903 -31.16 -25.08 12.75
CA PHE A 903 -31.31 -24.80 11.32
C PHE A 903 -31.68 -26.04 10.51
N THR A 904 -31.20 -27.22 10.90
CA THR A 904 -31.57 -28.48 10.24
C THR A 904 -33.05 -28.79 10.46
N LYS A 905 -33.55 -28.66 11.69
CA LYS A 905 -34.98 -28.84 12.02
C LYS A 905 -35.88 -27.91 11.19
N LEU A 906 -35.49 -26.65 11.02
CA LEU A 906 -36.25 -25.69 10.20
C LEU A 906 -36.23 -26.04 8.71
N ARG A 907 -35.13 -26.58 8.19
CA ARG A 907 -35.04 -27.01 6.79
C ARG A 907 -35.89 -28.24 6.51
N ASP A 908 -35.93 -29.19 7.43
CA ASP A 908 -36.66 -30.45 7.24
C ASP A 908 -38.18 -30.22 7.33
N ASN A 909 -38.64 -29.33 8.21
CA ASN A 909 -40.06 -28.95 8.31
C ASN A 909 -40.59 -28.24 7.06
N ASN A 910 -39.71 -27.59 6.27
CA ASN A 910 -40.08 -26.95 5.01
C ASN A 910 -40.09 -27.92 3.81
N LYS A 911 -39.62 -29.16 3.96
CA LYS A 911 -39.64 -30.20 2.90
C LYS A 911 -40.85 -31.13 2.97
N SER A 912 -41.68 -31.02 4.00
CA SER A 912 -42.84 -31.87 4.27
C SER A 912 -44.17 -31.34 3.71
N PHE A 913 -44.14 -30.47 2.69
CA PHE A 913 -45.34 -29.98 1.98
C PHE A 913 -45.18 -30.09 0.47
#